data_AF-A0A2D0TB71-F1
#
_entry.id   AF-A0A2D0TB71-F1
#
_cell.length_a   1.000
_cell.length_b   1.000
_cell.length_c   1.000
_cell.angle_alpha   90.00
_cell.angle_beta   90.00
_cell.angle_gamma   90.00
#
_symmetry.space_group_name_H-M   'P 1'
#
loop_
_entity.id
_entity.type
_entity.pdbx_description
1 polymer ?
#
loop_
_entity_poly.entity_id
_entity_poly.type
_entity_poly.pdbx_seq_one_letter_code
_entity_poly.pdbx_strand_id
1 'polypeptide(L)'
;MSGDLCERQKSVSLTPPLVSLHTTMDGKYKDITEELLARSLVDGEVRSAPYEFPEDTPIEQLEEKRHRLERQISQDIRSLREKDEVMVDHHELQEKETVIERQFQRVTISGEEKCGVPFSDLADSAVCIIKALFIRQKYMCASMQDFCSTTSRLLKQLSHTHTQHCSFNKDMPESGDALMPPPVSETHPYEGQEFTILPPDLGYSCSIEHGIVHVYTSPTHSTELDLPYPDLQEFITDMTFMMALIINGPVKSFCYRRLQYLSSKFQMHILLNEMKELAAQKQVPHRDFYNIRKVDTHIHASSCMNQKHLLRFIKRAMKKYPDEVVHMEGGRGQTLTEVFHNMNLTAYDLSVDTLDMHADRNTFHRFDKFNAKYNPIGESILREIFIKTDNHIQGKYFAHIIKEVMSDLEESKYQNAELRLSVYGRSRDEWDKLAEWAVTHSVYSHNVRWLIQIPRLYDVYRSKRQLMNFQQMLENIFLPLFEVTISPNTHPKLHLFLQHVVGFDSVDDESKPEHHVFSLYSPRPDNWTEEENPPYSYYLYYTYANMTVLNHLRRRRGFNTFVLRPHCGEAGPVHHLVSGFMLSANISHGLMLRKVPVLQYLYYLAQVGIAMSPLSNNSLFLSYHRNPLYEYLSRGLMVSLSTDDPLQFHFTKEPLMEEYSIAAQVWKLSSCDMCELARNSVLMSGFSHKVKISWLGAGYMHEGPDGNDIRRSNVPDIRLAFRHETLCDELQLITQAAHIQGAGPEEETPPSMGP
;
A
#
# COMPACT_ATOMS: atom_id res chain seq x y z
N MET A 1 -39.87 0.31 -34.54
CA MET A 1 -38.88 0.39 -35.63
C MET A 1 -37.92 1.50 -35.26
N SER A 2 -36.95 1.22 -34.40
CA SER A 2 -35.57 0.79 -34.74
C SER A 2 -34.73 1.92 -35.33
N GLY A 3 -33.65 2.27 -34.61
CA GLY A 3 -32.47 2.93 -35.16
C GLY A 3 -32.09 4.25 -34.50
N ASP A 4 -31.23 4.18 -33.47
CA ASP A 4 -29.88 4.78 -33.46
C ASP A 4 -29.48 5.31 -32.07
N LEU A 5 -28.96 4.40 -31.24
CA LEU A 5 -28.07 4.73 -30.13
C LEU A 5 -26.64 4.76 -30.69
N CYS A 6 -26.14 5.96 -30.95
CA CYS A 6 -24.75 6.20 -31.29
C CYS A 6 -23.90 6.09 -30.02
N GLU A 7 -23.37 4.90 -29.74
CA GLU A 7 -22.23 4.73 -28.83
C GLU A 7 -21.03 5.44 -29.43
N ARG A 8 -20.67 6.61 -28.87
CA ARG A 8 -19.43 7.29 -29.19
C ARG A 8 -18.28 6.53 -28.52
N GLN A 9 -17.64 5.63 -29.27
CA GLN A 9 -16.31 5.10 -28.95
C GLN A 9 -15.32 6.28 -28.83
N LYS A 10 -14.93 6.61 -27.59
CA LYS A 10 -13.76 7.44 -27.28
C LYS A 10 -12.75 6.57 -26.56
N SER A 11 -12.02 5.74 -27.31
CA SER A 11 -10.80 5.11 -26.81
C SER A 11 -9.61 5.77 -27.51
N VAL A 12 -8.94 6.71 -26.82
CA VAL A 12 -7.54 6.93 -27.13
C VAL A 12 -6.84 5.69 -26.58
N SER A 13 -6.32 4.86 -27.48
CA SER A 13 -5.49 3.69 -27.16
C SER A 13 -4.31 4.15 -26.28
N LEU A 14 -4.47 4.06 -24.95
CA LEU A 14 -3.37 4.24 -23.98
C LEU A 14 -2.36 3.09 -24.08
N THR A 15 -2.71 2.04 -24.82
CA THR A 15 -1.84 0.92 -25.18
C THR A 15 -0.95 1.29 -26.37
N PRO A 16 0.38 1.20 -26.23
CA PRO A 16 1.22 0.94 -27.40
C PRO A 16 0.81 -0.43 -27.99
N PRO A 17 0.95 -0.65 -29.31
CA PRO A 17 0.74 -1.97 -29.89
C PRO A 17 1.71 -2.95 -29.21
N LEU A 18 1.16 -3.85 -28.40
CA LEU A 18 1.89 -4.99 -27.86
C LEU A 18 2.46 -5.76 -29.05
N VAL A 19 3.70 -6.27 -28.93
CA VAL A 19 4.11 -7.41 -29.76
C VAL A 19 3.00 -8.45 -29.66
N SER A 20 2.60 -9.08 -30.78
CA SER A 20 1.55 -10.11 -30.79
C SER A 20 2.04 -11.34 -30.00
N LEU A 21 1.99 -11.21 -28.68
CA LEU A 21 2.32 -12.22 -27.71
C LEU A 21 1.11 -13.14 -27.65
N HIS A 22 1.12 -14.13 -28.54
CA HIS A 22 0.12 -15.18 -28.57
C HIS A 22 0.34 -16.12 -27.41
N THR A 23 -0.75 -16.48 -26.73
CA THR A 23 -0.72 -17.44 -25.62
C THR A 23 -1.60 -18.64 -25.94
N THR A 24 -1.28 -19.80 -25.37
CA THR A 24 -2.12 -21.00 -25.44
C THR A 24 -3.49 -20.85 -24.76
N MET A 25 -3.71 -19.73 -24.05
CA MET A 25 -4.95 -19.36 -23.37
C MET A 25 -5.87 -18.47 -24.22
N ASP A 26 -5.40 -17.97 -25.37
CA ASP A 26 -6.16 -17.06 -26.22
C ASP A 26 -7.48 -17.71 -26.69
N GLY A 27 -8.60 -17.04 -26.39
CA GLY A 27 -9.96 -17.53 -26.69
C GLY A 27 -10.61 -18.39 -25.60
N LYS A 28 -9.89 -18.81 -24.54
CA LYS A 28 -10.42 -19.65 -23.44
C LYS A 28 -10.61 -18.91 -22.12
N TYR A 29 -10.19 -17.65 -22.03
CA TYR A 29 -10.21 -16.88 -20.78
C TYR A 29 -11.60 -16.70 -20.19
N LYS A 30 -12.61 -16.48 -21.03
CA LYS A 30 -13.98 -16.20 -20.62
C LYS A 30 -14.58 -17.41 -19.90
N ASP A 31 -14.50 -18.59 -20.52
CA ASP A 31 -15.04 -19.84 -19.97
C ASP A 31 -14.38 -20.22 -18.63
N ILE A 32 -13.04 -20.09 -18.56
CA ILE A 32 -12.28 -20.37 -17.33
C ILE A 32 -12.64 -19.40 -16.20
N THR A 33 -12.88 -18.12 -16.55
CA THR A 33 -13.25 -17.11 -15.57
C THR A 33 -14.68 -17.31 -15.08
N GLU A 34 -15.63 -17.61 -15.95
CA GLU A 34 -17.03 -17.89 -15.56
C GLU A 34 -17.12 -19.08 -14.58
N GLU A 35 -16.35 -20.15 -14.81
CA GLU A 35 -16.27 -21.28 -13.86
C GLU A 35 -15.71 -20.86 -12.49
N LEU A 36 -14.75 -19.94 -12.50
CA LEU A 36 -14.08 -19.39 -11.32
C LEU A 36 -15.00 -18.55 -10.44
N LEU A 37 -15.76 -17.70 -11.10
CA LEU A 37 -16.73 -16.81 -10.49
C LEU A 37 -17.85 -17.64 -9.89
N ALA A 38 -18.33 -18.66 -10.60
CA ALA A 38 -19.27 -19.63 -10.07
C ALA A 38 -18.71 -20.36 -8.83
N ARG A 39 -17.45 -20.81 -8.85
CA ARG A 39 -16.81 -21.46 -7.68
C ARG A 39 -16.61 -20.51 -6.51
N SER A 40 -16.25 -19.24 -6.76
CA SER A 40 -16.06 -18.24 -5.70
C SER A 40 -17.37 -17.89 -5.00
N LEU A 41 -18.48 -17.90 -5.74
CA LEU A 41 -19.83 -17.75 -5.20
C LEU A 41 -20.26 -18.97 -4.36
N VAL A 42 -19.82 -20.18 -4.72
CA VAL A 42 -20.13 -21.44 -4.00
C VAL A 42 -19.23 -21.65 -2.76
N ASP A 43 -17.94 -21.30 -2.84
CA ASP A 43 -17.01 -21.35 -1.70
C ASP A 43 -17.36 -20.32 -0.62
N GLY A 44 -18.16 -19.29 -0.93
CA GLY A 44 -18.73 -18.36 0.04
C GLY A 44 -19.72 -19.00 1.03
N GLU A 45 -20.30 -20.16 0.67
CA GLU A 45 -21.22 -20.90 1.55
C GLU A 45 -20.51 -21.97 2.41
N VAL A 46 -19.25 -22.31 2.10
CA VAL A 46 -18.53 -23.41 2.76
C VAL A 46 -17.09 -23.03 3.08
N ARG A 47 -16.85 -22.49 4.29
CA ARG A 47 -15.77 -22.92 5.22
C ARG A 47 -15.63 -21.98 6.43
N SER A 48 -15.96 -22.52 7.60
CA SER A 48 -15.07 -22.35 8.75
C SER A 48 -13.69 -22.89 8.36
N ALA A 49 -12.62 -22.16 8.69
CA ALA A 49 -11.26 -22.61 8.42
C ALA A 49 -11.06 -24.04 8.94
N PRO A 50 -10.57 -24.99 8.12
CA PRO A 50 -10.17 -26.28 8.68
C PRO A 50 -9.07 -26.01 9.71
N TYR A 51 -9.31 -26.48 10.94
CA TYR A 51 -8.30 -26.56 11.99
C TYR A 51 -7.09 -27.34 11.43
N GLU A 52 -6.04 -26.62 11.05
CA GLU A 52 -4.73 -27.23 10.79
C GLU A 52 -3.98 -27.26 12.11
N PHE A 53 -3.75 -28.47 12.62
CA PHE A 53 -2.94 -28.72 13.80
C PHE A 53 -1.50 -28.20 13.56
N PRO A 54 -0.79 -27.77 14.63
CA PRO A 54 0.62 -27.42 14.52
C PRO A 54 1.43 -28.65 14.09
N GLU A 55 2.15 -28.55 12.97
CA GLU A 55 3.23 -29.50 12.70
C GLU A 55 4.43 -29.11 13.58
N ASP A 56 4.67 -29.90 14.62
CA ASP A 56 5.90 -29.84 15.41
C ASP A 56 7.11 -30.11 14.51
N THR A 57 8.07 -29.18 14.47
CA THR A 57 9.38 -29.41 13.84
C THR A 57 10.46 -29.51 14.92
N PRO A 58 11.44 -30.45 14.80
CA PRO A 58 12.43 -30.70 15.83
C PRO A 58 13.57 -29.69 15.76
N ILE A 59 13.44 -28.60 16.51
CA ILE A 59 14.40 -27.48 16.57
C ILE A 59 15.73 -27.86 17.25
N GLU A 60 15.76 -28.89 18.10
CA GLU A 60 16.96 -29.21 18.90
C GLU A 60 18.13 -29.81 18.10
N GLN A 61 17.90 -30.48 16.97
CA GLN A 61 18.98 -31.14 16.22
C GLN A 61 19.74 -30.22 15.25
N LEU A 62 19.12 -29.12 14.83
CA LEU A 62 19.75 -28.09 13.99
C LEU A 62 20.59 -27.11 14.81
N GLU A 63 20.20 -26.83 16.06
CA GLU A 63 20.90 -25.94 16.97
C GLU A 63 22.26 -26.50 17.43
N GLU A 64 22.35 -27.79 17.71
CA GLU A 64 23.63 -28.44 18.09
C GLU A 64 24.65 -28.44 16.94
N LYS A 65 24.21 -28.62 15.70
CA LYS A 65 25.10 -28.58 14.53
C LYS A 65 25.61 -27.18 14.26
N ARG A 66 24.76 -26.17 14.40
CA ARG A 66 25.13 -24.76 14.16
C ARG A 66 26.13 -24.25 15.20
N HIS A 67 25.93 -24.53 16.49
CA HIS A 67 26.87 -24.12 17.54
C HIS A 67 28.23 -24.84 17.46
N ARG A 68 28.27 -26.08 16.96
CA ARG A 68 29.55 -26.79 16.70
C ARG A 68 30.31 -26.14 15.54
N LEU A 69 29.61 -25.72 14.49
CA LEU A 69 30.20 -25.04 13.33
C LEU A 69 30.73 -23.63 13.69
N GLU A 70 29.98 -22.85 14.48
CA GLU A 70 30.40 -21.52 14.95
C GLU A 70 31.69 -21.56 15.80
N ARG A 71 31.86 -22.62 16.61
CA ARG A 71 33.10 -22.82 17.41
C ARG A 71 34.29 -23.21 16.54
N GLN A 72 34.08 -24.01 15.50
CA GLN A 72 35.13 -24.43 14.57
C GLN A 72 35.64 -23.26 13.74
N ILE A 73 34.73 -22.44 13.20
CA ILE A 73 35.08 -21.26 12.39
C ILE A 73 35.79 -20.18 13.24
N SER A 74 35.39 -20.02 14.51
CA SER A 74 36.05 -19.09 15.43
C SER A 74 37.50 -19.48 15.75
N GLN A 75 37.83 -20.77 15.72
CA GLN A 75 39.21 -21.26 15.88
C GLN A 75 40.04 -21.04 14.62
N ASP A 76 39.44 -21.23 13.43
CA ASP A 76 40.12 -21.02 12.15
C ASP A 76 40.47 -19.54 11.90
N ILE A 77 39.57 -18.61 12.27
CA ILE A 77 39.82 -17.16 12.18
C ILE A 77 40.97 -16.71 13.10
N ARG A 78 41.11 -17.35 14.27
CA ARG A 78 42.22 -17.06 15.19
C ARG A 78 43.56 -17.49 14.60
N SER A 79 43.58 -18.62 13.88
CA SER A 79 44.78 -19.12 13.19
C SER A 79 45.18 -18.29 11.96
N LEU A 80 44.21 -17.63 11.30
CA LEU A 80 44.45 -16.76 10.16
C LEU A 80 44.99 -15.39 10.60
N ARG A 81 44.54 -14.87 11.75
CA ARG A 81 45.07 -13.62 12.32
C ARG A 81 46.51 -13.71 12.82
N GLU A 82 46.99 -14.92 13.17
CA GLU A 82 48.39 -15.13 13.56
C GLU A 82 49.35 -15.22 12.36
N LYS A 83 48.85 -15.16 11.11
CA LYS A 83 49.67 -15.23 9.89
C LYS A 83 49.84 -13.90 9.13
N ASP A 84 49.12 -12.84 9.52
CA ASP A 84 49.16 -11.52 8.84
C ASP A 84 49.79 -10.41 9.70
N GLU A 85 50.92 -10.70 10.36
CA GLU A 85 51.79 -9.66 10.94
C GLU A 85 53.13 -9.56 10.19
N VAL A 86 53.11 -9.10 8.92
CA VAL A 86 54.32 -8.53 8.28
C VAL A 86 53.97 -7.39 7.30
N MET A 87 54.48 -6.21 7.64
CA MET A 87 54.75 -5.01 6.83
C MET A 87 53.59 -4.20 6.22
N VAL A 88 53.31 -3.07 6.88
CA VAL A 88 52.62 -1.89 6.34
C VAL A 88 53.64 -1.03 5.59
N ASP A 89 53.38 -0.72 4.33
CA ASP A 89 53.96 0.46 3.67
C ASP A 89 52.84 1.43 3.32
N HIS A 90 52.97 2.66 3.83
CA HIS A 90 52.01 3.74 3.70
C HIS A 90 52.31 4.50 2.41
N HIS A 91 51.53 4.30 1.35
CA HIS A 91 51.17 5.35 0.38
C HIS A 91 50.13 4.77 -0.60
N GLU A 92 49.16 5.59 -1.03
CA GLU A 92 47.99 5.28 -1.90
C GLU A 92 46.69 4.81 -1.22
N LEU A 93 46.18 5.61 -0.27
CA LEU A 93 44.80 5.54 0.20
C LEU A 93 44.09 6.87 -0.09
N GLN A 94 43.55 7.01 -1.30
CA GLN A 94 42.52 8.04 -1.54
C GLN A 94 41.52 7.72 -2.66
N GLU A 95 41.68 6.65 -3.45
CA GLU A 95 40.74 6.31 -4.53
C GLU A 95 40.10 4.91 -4.44
N LYS A 96 40.44 4.07 -3.44
CA LYS A 96 39.95 2.68 -3.34
C LYS A 96 38.81 2.45 -2.33
N GLU A 97 38.42 3.44 -1.52
CA GLU A 97 37.43 3.22 -0.44
C GLU A 97 36.01 2.94 -0.93
N THR A 98 35.63 3.32 -2.16
CA THR A 98 34.26 3.14 -2.67
C THR A 98 33.97 1.79 -3.35
N VAL A 99 34.99 0.97 -3.62
CA VAL A 99 34.82 -0.29 -4.38
C VAL A 99 34.64 -1.51 -3.47
N ILE A 100 35.07 -1.43 -2.21
CA ILE A 100 35.11 -2.58 -1.29
C ILE A 100 33.70 -2.99 -0.79
N GLU A 101 32.76 -2.05 -0.67
CA GLU A 101 31.40 -2.30 -0.11
C GLU A 101 30.48 -3.18 -0.98
N ARG A 102 30.82 -3.44 -2.25
CA ARG A 102 29.96 -4.23 -3.18
C ARG A 102 30.38 -5.69 -3.34
N GLN A 103 31.48 -6.12 -2.71
CA GLN A 103 32.00 -7.47 -2.89
C GLN A 103 31.41 -8.49 -1.90
N PHE A 104 30.39 -9.21 -2.34
CA PHE A 104 29.77 -10.32 -1.60
C PHE A 104 29.84 -11.64 -2.38
N GLN A 105 29.67 -12.75 -1.66
CA GLN A 105 29.68 -14.08 -2.25
C GLN A 105 28.34 -14.33 -2.96
N ARG A 106 28.42 -14.71 -4.24
CA ARG A 106 27.25 -14.97 -5.09
C ARG A 106 27.13 -16.46 -5.36
N VAL A 107 25.89 -16.94 -5.42
CA VAL A 107 25.58 -18.29 -5.86
C VAL A 107 24.90 -18.22 -7.22
N THR A 108 25.58 -18.76 -8.23
CA THR A 108 25.08 -18.86 -9.59
C THR A 108 24.65 -20.29 -9.89
N ILE A 109 23.46 -20.46 -10.44
CA ILE A 109 22.95 -21.75 -10.90
C ILE A 109 23.17 -21.87 -12.41
N SER A 110 23.93 -22.88 -12.82
CA SER A 110 24.22 -23.24 -14.22
C SER A 110 23.53 -24.55 -14.60
N GLY A 111 23.35 -24.80 -15.91
CA GLY A 111 22.70 -26.01 -16.44
C GLY A 111 21.50 -25.70 -17.33
N GLU A 112 20.93 -26.71 -17.96
CA GLU A 112 19.74 -26.58 -18.84
C GLU A 112 18.43 -26.51 -18.03
N GLU A 113 18.39 -27.14 -16.85
CA GLU A 113 17.18 -27.23 -16.00
C GLU A 113 17.08 -26.13 -14.91
N LYS A 114 17.63 -24.93 -15.13
CA LYS A 114 17.70 -23.86 -14.10
C LYS A 114 16.36 -23.47 -13.49
N CYS A 115 15.28 -23.65 -14.23
CA CYS A 115 13.92 -23.28 -13.82
C CYS A 115 13.15 -24.43 -13.17
N GLY A 116 13.66 -25.66 -13.28
CA GLY A 116 12.98 -26.88 -12.83
C GLY A 116 11.68 -27.19 -13.60
N VAL A 117 11.35 -26.45 -14.65
CA VAL A 117 10.19 -26.72 -15.51
C VAL A 117 10.65 -26.88 -16.95
N PRO A 118 9.90 -27.62 -17.80
CA PRO A 118 10.18 -27.69 -19.24
C PRO A 118 10.27 -26.31 -19.87
N PHE A 119 11.12 -26.15 -20.88
CA PHE A 119 11.30 -24.85 -21.55
C PHE A 119 10.01 -24.33 -22.18
N SER A 120 9.16 -25.22 -22.72
CA SER A 120 7.83 -24.87 -23.25
C SER A 120 6.95 -24.23 -22.19
N ASP A 121 6.91 -24.80 -20.98
CA ASP A 121 6.09 -24.30 -19.88
C ASP A 121 6.62 -22.97 -19.36
N LEU A 122 7.95 -22.80 -19.35
CA LEU A 122 8.61 -21.53 -19.03
C LEU A 122 8.23 -20.44 -20.05
N ALA A 123 8.33 -20.74 -21.35
CA ALA A 123 8.04 -19.78 -22.41
C ALA A 123 6.58 -19.29 -22.34
N ASP A 124 5.63 -20.23 -22.30
CA ASP A 124 4.20 -19.91 -22.18
C ASP A 124 3.91 -19.11 -20.90
N SER A 125 4.50 -19.52 -19.78
CA SER A 125 4.32 -18.82 -18.49
C SER A 125 4.91 -17.41 -18.53
N ALA A 126 6.08 -17.25 -19.15
CA ALA A 126 6.76 -15.96 -19.26
C ALA A 126 5.92 -14.96 -20.06
N VAL A 127 5.35 -15.37 -21.19
CA VAL A 127 4.47 -14.51 -22.00
C VAL A 127 3.26 -14.05 -21.19
N CYS A 128 2.63 -14.97 -20.46
CA CYS A 128 1.47 -14.67 -19.64
C CYS A 128 1.79 -13.68 -18.50
N ILE A 129 2.94 -13.87 -17.83
CA ILE A 129 3.42 -13.01 -16.75
C ILE A 129 3.77 -11.61 -17.29
N ILE A 130 4.45 -11.53 -18.43
CA ILE A 130 4.80 -10.26 -19.08
C ILE A 130 3.54 -9.48 -19.45
N LYS A 131 2.51 -10.14 -19.99
CA LYS A 131 1.22 -9.51 -20.29
C LYS A 131 0.55 -8.94 -19.03
N ALA A 132 0.58 -9.68 -17.91
CA ALA A 132 0.11 -9.17 -16.62
C ALA A 132 0.89 -7.94 -16.11
N LEU A 133 2.22 -7.93 -16.29
CA LEU A 133 3.05 -6.78 -15.94
C LEU A 133 2.74 -5.55 -16.80
N PHE A 134 2.48 -5.73 -18.10
CA PHE A 134 2.05 -4.65 -18.98
C PHE A 134 0.65 -4.11 -18.61
N ILE A 135 -0.29 -4.98 -18.23
CA ILE A 135 -1.59 -4.56 -17.69
C ILE A 135 -1.36 -3.64 -16.49
N ARG A 136 -0.60 -4.08 -15.47
CA ARG A 136 -0.33 -3.22 -14.31
C ARG A 136 0.35 -1.91 -14.71
N GLN A 137 1.38 -1.96 -15.57
CA GLN A 137 2.08 -0.76 -16.02
C GLN A 137 1.09 0.24 -16.65
N LYS A 138 0.19 -0.22 -17.51
CA LYS A 138 -0.85 0.60 -18.14
C LYS A 138 -1.69 1.37 -17.11
N TYR A 139 -2.21 0.69 -16.09
CA TYR A 139 -3.00 1.32 -15.02
C TYR A 139 -2.15 2.29 -14.17
N MET A 140 -0.93 1.92 -13.79
CA MET A 140 -0.05 2.84 -13.03
C MET A 140 0.24 4.12 -13.82
N CYS A 141 0.52 4.00 -15.13
CA CYS A 141 0.74 5.14 -16.00
C CYS A 141 -0.52 6.01 -16.18
N ALA A 142 -1.69 5.40 -16.38
CA ALA A 142 -2.95 6.15 -16.55
C ALA A 142 -3.27 6.99 -15.29
N SER A 143 -3.12 6.41 -14.10
CA SER A 143 -3.46 7.06 -12.83
C SER A 143 -2.37 7.95 -12.23
N MET A 144 -1.21 8.03 -12.89
CA MET A 144 0.00 8.72 -12.39
C MET A 144 0.57 8.15 -11.09
N GLN A 145 0.45 6.83 -10.92
CA GLN A 145 1.04 6.08 -9.82
C GLN A 145 2.42 5.53 -10.23
N ASP A 146 3.29 5.29 -9.24
CA ASP A 146 4.66 4.82 -9.47
C ASP A 146 4.66 3.34 -9.91
N PHE A 147 5.50 3.00 -10.90
CA PHE A 147 5.78 1.63 -11.32
C PHE A 147 7.28 1.36 -11.24
N CYS A 148 7.68 0.13 -10.88
CA CYS A 148 9.09 -0.22 -10.68
C CYS A 148 9.94 0.09 -11.92
N SER A 149 10.96 0.93 -11.75
CA SER A 149 11.86 1.37 -12.84
C SER A 149 12.60 0.19 -13.48
N THR A 150 13.15 -0.71 -12.65
CA THR A 150 13.86 -1.92 -13.09
C THR A 150 12.97 -2.77 -14.01
N THR A 151 11.75 -3.03 -13.58
CA THR A 151 10.75 -3.80 -14.33
C THR A 151 10.35 -3.09 -15.61
N SER A 152 10.09 -1.78 -15.54
CA SER A 152 9.77 -0.97 -16.73
C SER A 152 10.89 -1.01 -17.77
N ARG A 153 12.15 -0.87 -17.33
CA ARG A 153 13.33 -0.89 -18.19
C ARG A 153 13.50 -2.21 -18.93
N LEU A 154 13.26 -3.35 -18.26
CA LEU A 154 13.36 -4.67 -18.88
C LEU A 154 12.16 -4.97 -19.78
N LEU A 155 10.95 -4.57 -19.41
CA LEU A 155 9.78 -4.70 -20.29
C LEU A 155 9.92 -3.88 -21.58
N LYS A 156 10.56 -2.71 -21.53
CA LYS A 156 10.85 -1.89 -22.72
C LYS A 156 11.69 -2.61 -23.77
N GLN A 157 12.55 -3.55 -23.37
CA GLN A 157 13.37 -4.32 -24.31
C GLN A 157 12.51 -5.21 -25.21
N LEU A 158 11.32 -5.59 -24.74
CA LEU A 158 10.36 -6.40 -25.49
C LEU A 158 9.44 -5.57 -26.40
N SER A 159 9.29 -4.26 -26.17
CA SER A 159 8.40 -3.41 -26.96
C SER A 159 9.17 -2.66 -28.05
N HIS A 160 8.85 -2.89 -29.33
CA HIS A 160 9.43 -2.14 -30.47
C HIS A 160 9.01 -0.65 -30.51
N THR A 161 8.02 -0.26 -29.72
CA THR A 161 7.58 1.13 -29.55
C THR A 161 8.24 1.78 -28.34
N HIS A 162 8.74 3.01 -28.52
CA HIS A 162 9.12 3.92 -27.43
C HIS A 162 7.94 4.08 -26.45
N THR A 163 7.88 3.25 -25.42
CA THR A 163 6.98 3.47 -24.29
C THR A 163 7.46 4.73 -23.58
N GLN A 164 6.63 5.77 -23.57
CA GLN A 164 6.89 6.97 -22.78
C GLN A 164 7.27 6.54 -21.36
N HIS A 165 8.35 7.12 -20.84
CA HIS A 165 8.79 6.83 -19.48
C HIS A 165 7.64 7.16 -18.53
N CYS A 166 7.05 6.15 -17.87
CA CYS A 166 6.17 6.38 -16.72
C CYS A 166 7.02 6.71 -15.47
N SER A 167 8.05 7.55 -15.63
CA SER A 167 8.51 8.37 -14.53
C SER A 167 7.76 9.66 -14.67
N PHE A 168 6.77 9.85 -13.81
CA PHE A 168 6.32 11.18 -13.50
C PHE A 168 7.51 11.86 -12.84
N ASN A 169 8.26 12.63 -13.63
CA ASN A 169 9.26 13.57 -13.12
C ASN A 169 8.52 14.43 -12.08
N LYS A 170 8.63 14.06 -10.81
CA LYS A 170 8.51 15.04 -9.72
C LYS A 170 9.63 16.01 -10.03
N ASP A 171 9.28 17.24 -10.40
CA ASP A 171 10.21 18.26 -10.85
C ASP A 171 11.55 18.13 -10.10
N MET A 172 12.59 17.76 -10.83
CA MET A 172 13.95 17.63 -10.32
C MET A 172 14.60 19.01 -10.42
N PRO A 173 14.69 19.81 -9.35
CA PRO A 173 15.74 20.81 -9.31
C PRO A 173 17.06 20.04 -9.12
N GLU A 174 17.80 19.85 -10.20
CA GLU A 174 19.25 19.67 -10.13
C GLU A 174 19.85 20.94 -9.52
N SER A 175 20.00 20.96 -8.21
CA SER A 175 20.80 21.97 -7.52
C SER A 175 21.41 21.35 -6.27
N GLY A 176 22.73 21.48 -6.13
CA GLY A 176 23.54 20.91 -5.04
C GLY A 176 23.20 21.36 -3.61
N ASP A 177 22.12 22.11 -3.42
CA ASP A 177 21.59 22.53 -2.11
C ASP A 177 20.71 21.46 -1.42
N ALA A 178 20.50 20.30 -2.05
CA ALA A 178 19.63 19.22 -1.55
C ALA A 178 20.13 18.47 -0.30
N LEU A 179 21.22 18.90 0.32
CA LEU A 179 21.81 18.26 1.50
C LEU A 179 21.11 18.66 2.82
N MET A 180 20.31 19.72 2.82
CA MET A 180 19.54 20.15 3.99
C MET A 180 18.10 19.68 3.90
N PRO A 181 17.50 19.15 4.99
CA PRO A 181 16.06 18.99 5.07
C PRO A 181 15.41 20.33 4.71
N PRO A 182 14.29 20.36 3.97
CA PRO A 182 13.56 21.61 3.80
C PRO A 182 13.33 22.20 5.20
N PRO A 183 13.65 23.48 5.44
CA PRO A 183 13.46 24.07 6.76
C PRO A 183 12.01 23.84 7.16
N VAL A 184 11.82 23.34 8.39
CA VAL A 184 10.49 23.30 9.02
C VAL A 184 9.97 24.73 8.93
N SER A 185 8.84 24.93 8.25
CA SER A 185 8.27 26.26 8.08
C SER A 185 8.08 26.88 9.46
N GLU A 186 8.61 28.09 9.68
CA GLU A 186 8.49 28.79 10.97
C GLU A 186 7.01 29.12 11.29
N THR A 187 6.17 29.20 10.25
CA THR A 187 4.72 29.41 10.37
C THR A 187 3.94 28.14 10.07
N HIS A 188 2.91 27.87 10.87
CA HIS A 188 2.03 26.72 10.71
C HIS A 188 1.34 26.76 9.32
N PRO A 189 1.18 25.63 8.59
CA PRO A 189 0.64 25.64 7.23
C PRO A 189 -0.75 26.24 7.07
N TYR A 190 -1.54 26.26 8.14
CA TYR A 190 -2.88 26.85 8.16
C TYR A 190 -2.93 28.27 8.76
N GLU A 191 -1.82 28.77 9.32
CA GLU A 191 -1.75 30.13 9.90
C GLU A 191 -1.36 31.17 8.84
N GLY A 192 -1.97 32.36 8.91
CA GLY A 192 -1.60 33.49 8.04
C GLY A 192 -1.90 33.30 6.55
N GLN A 193 -2.58 32.22 6.15
CA GLN A 193 -3.06 32.03 4.80
C GLN A 193 -4.22 32.98 4.52
N GLU A 194 -3.95 34.10 3.87
CA GLU A 194 -5.02 34.94 3.33
C GLU A 194 -5.73 34.18 2.21
N PHE A 195 -7.03 33.91 2.37
CA PHE A 195 -7.87 33.28 1.34
C PHE A 195 -7.95 34.07 0.02
N THR A 196 -7.32 35.26 -0.03
CA THR A 196 -7.16 36.12 -1.20
C THR A 196 -6.08 35.64 -2.18
N ILE A 197 -5.18 34.73 -1.79
CA ILE A 197 -4.09 34.19 -2.65
C ILE A 197 -4.38 32.74 -3.08
N LEU A 198 -5.65 32.39 -3.29
CA LEU A 198 -6.01 31.09 -3.84
C LEU A 198 -5.91 31.10 -5.38
N PRO A 199 -5.53 29.96 -6.01
CA PRO A 199 -5.51 29.87 -7.47
C PRO A 199 -6.87 30.24 -8.08
N PRO A 200 -6.89 30.93 -9.23
CA PRO A 200 -8.13 31.42 -9.83
C PRO A 200 -9.03 30.27 -10.31
N ASP A 201 -10.31 30.58 -10.48
CA ASP A 201 -11.29 29.70 -11.12
C ASP A 201 -10.92 29.45 -12.60
N LEU A 202 -11.04 28.21 -13.05
CA LEU A 202 -10.85 27.82 -14.45
C LEU A 202 -12.11 28.06 -15.31
N GLY A 203 -13.27 28.31 -14.69
CA GLY A 203 -14.55 28.48 -15.39
C GLY A 203 -15.13 27.18 -15.95
N TYR A 204 -14.59 26.03 -15.53
CA TYR A 204 -15.05 24.71 -15.94
C TYR A 204 -16.28 24.27 -15.13
N SER A 205 -17.09 23.39 -15.70
CA SER A 205 -18.18 22.71 -14.99
C SER A 205 -17.94 21.21 -14.97
N CYS A 206 -18.43 20.51 -13.96
CA CYS A 206 -18.34 19.06 -13.89
C CYS A 206 -19.67 18.41 -13.52
N SER A 207 -19.90 17.20 -14.04
CA SER A 207 -21.03 16.34 -13.69
C SER A 207 -20.57 14.89 -13.68
N ILE A 208 -21.23 14.07 -12.86
CA ILE A 208 -20.99 12.63 -12.90
C ILE A 208 -21.92 11.99 -13.93
N GLU A 209 -21.40 11.08 -14.75
CA GLU A 209 -22.16 10.32 -15.73
C GLU A 209 -21.75 8.85 -15.59
N HIS A 210 -22.74 7.98 -15.34
CA HIS A 210 -22.52 6.55 -15.12
C HIS A 210 -21.42 6.25 -14.07
N GLY A 211 -21.37 7.08 -13.02
CA GLY A 211 -20.40 6.98 -11.93
C GLY A 211 -19.00 7.53 -12.20
N ILE A 212 -18.71 8.14 -13.36
CA ILE A 212 -17.44 8.80 -13.64
C ILE A 212 -17.66 10.31 -13.79
N VAL A 213 -16.81 11.13 -13.19
CA VAL A 213 -16.90 12.60 -13.33
C VAL A 213 -16.33 13.04 -14.67
N HIS A 214 -17.12 13.80 -15.42
CA HIS A 214 -16.73 14.47 -16.66
C HIS A 214 -16.60 15.97 -16.41
N VAL A 215 -15.60 16.60 -17.05
CA VAL A 215 -15.31 18.03 -16.89
C VAL A 215 -15.44 18.73 -18.23
N TYR A 216 -16.11 19.87 -18.26
CA TYR A 216 -16.46 20.63 -19.46
C TYR A 216 -15.87 22.03 -19.41
N THR A 217 -15.45 22.55 -20.56
CA THR A 217 -14.80 23.86 -20.69
C THR A 217 -15.68 25.06 -20.34
N SER A 218 -17.00 24.90 -20.38
CA SER A 218 -17.97 25.93 -20.02
C SER A 218 -19.35 25.30 -19.78
N PRO A 219 -20.21 25.89 -18.92
CA PRO A 219 -21.58 25.45 -18.73
C PRO A 219 -22.49 25.60 -19.96
N THR A 220 -22.19 26.54 -20.87
CA THR A 220 -23.11 26.94 -21.96
C THR A 220 -22.69 26.45 -23.34
N HIS A 221 -21.39 26.34 -23.62
CA HIS A 221 -20.81 25.82 -24.87
C HIS A 221 -19.74 24.78 -24.50
N SER A 222 -20.18 23.57 -24.15
CA SER A 222 -19.34 22.56 -23.51
C SER A 222 -18.63 21.67 -24.53
N THR A 223 -17.30 21.80 -24.59
CA THR A 223 -16.44 20.70 -25.03
C THR A 223 -15.94 19.97 -23.78
N GLU A 224 -16.12 18.65 -23.75
CA GLU A 224 -15.57 17.80 -22.69
C GLU A 224 -14.04 17.83 -22.74
N LEU A 225 -13.41 18.02 -21.59
CA LEU A 225 -11.95 17.95 -21.45
C LEU A 225 -11.48 16.51 -21.60
N ASP A 226 -10.44 16.32 -22.41
CA ASP A 226 -9.78 15.03 -22.54
C ASP A 226 -8.97 14.73 -21.26
N LEU A 227 -9.54 13.94 -20.37
CA LEU A 227 -8.94 13.46 -19.12
C LEU A 227 -9.04 11.92 -19.14
N PRO A 228 -7.99 11.23 -19.60
CA PRO A 228 -8.10 9.81 -19.93
C PRO A 228 -8.21 8.95 -18.68
N TYR A 229 -8.95 7.85 -18.80
CA TYR A 229 -9.07 6.77 -17.82
C TYR A 229 -9.41 5.46 -18.55
N PRO A 230 -9.06 4.29 -18.00
CA PRO A 230 -9.47 2.99 -18.56
C PRO A 230 -10.98 2.82 -18.43
N ASP A 231 -11.66 2.47 -19.51
CA ASP A 231 -13.09 2.23 -19.49
C ASP A 231 -13.45 0.88 -18.84
N LEU A 232 -14.74 0.66 -18.62
CA LEU A 232 -15.23 -0.53 -17.94
C LEU A 232 -14.99 -1.80 -18.76
N GLN A 233 -15.09 -1.70 -20.09
CA GLN A 233 -14.87 -2.82 -20.99
C GLN A 233 -13.42 -3.30 -20.93
N GLU A 234 -12.49 -2.37 -20.98
CA GLU A 234 -11.06 -2.61 -20.84
C GLU A 234 -10.74 -3.22 -19.47
N PHE A 235 -11.28 -2.64 -18.38
CA PHE A 235 -11.09 -3.16 -17.03
C PHE A 235 -11.59 -4.59 -16.86
N ILE A 236 -12.81 -4.90 -17.26
CA ILE A 236 -13.35 -6.26 -17.14
C ILE A 236 -12.54 -7.24 -18.01
N THR A 237 -12.09 -6.82 -19.19
CA THR A 237 -11.28 -7.67 -20.08
C THR A 237 -9.94 -8.04 -19.43
N ASP A 238 -9.23 -7.05 -18.88
CA ASP A 238 -7.96 -7.26 -18.20
C ASP A 238 -8.12 -8.05 -16.90
N MET A 239 -9.14 -7.73 -16.10
CA MET A 239 -9.45 -8.47 -14.87
C MET A 239 -9.75 -9.95 -15.19
N THR A 240 -10.52 -10.22 -16.24
CA THR A 240 -10.82 -11.57 -16.73
C THR A 240 -9.53 -12.32 -17.10
N PHE A 241 -8.62 -11.67 -17.83
CA PHE A 241 -7.32 -12.24 -18.17
C PHE A 241 -6.52 -12.59 -16.89
N MET A 242 -6.44 -11.66 -15.94
CA MET A 242 -5.73 -11.86 -14.68
C MET A 242 -6.34 -12.98 -13.83
N MET A 243 -7.67 -13.10 -13.80
CA MET A 243 -8.38 -14.18 -13.12
C MET A 243 -8.12 -15.55 -13.76
N ALA A 244 -8.11 -15.64 -15.10
CA ALA A 244 -7.73 -16.88 -15.77
C ALA A 244 -6.24 -17.24 -15.53
N LEU A 245 -5.36 -16.23 -15.47
CA LEU A 245 -3.93 -16.40 -15.26
C LEU A 245 -3.61 -17.06 -13.92
N ILE A 246 -4.28 -16.67 -12.84
CA ILE A 246 -4.00 -17.19 -11.49
C ILE A 246 -4.36 -18.68 -11.32
N ILE A 247 -5.17 -19.25 -12.22
CA ILE A 247 -5.59 -20.66 -12.19
C ILE A 247 -4.90 -21.52 -13.23
N ASN A 248 -4.24 -20.90 -14.20
CA ASN A 248 -3.42 -21.63 -15.16
C ASN A 248 -2.40 -22.50 -14.40
N GLY A 249 -2.54 -23.83 -14.53
CA GLY A 249 -1.77 -24.81 -13.78
C GLY A 249 -0.25 -24.73 -14.02
N PRO A 250 0.21 -24.69 -15.28
CA PRO A 250 1.60 -24.43 -15.62
C PRO A 250 2.17 -23.14 -15.01
N VAL A 251 1.49 -22.00 -15.19
CA VAL A 251 1.93 -20.70 -14.63
C VAL A 251 2.00 -20.76 -13.11
N LYS A 252 0.99 -21.35 -12.45
CA LYS A 252 0.97 -21.53 -11.00
C LYS A 252 2.15 -22.36 -10.50
N SER A 253 2.46 -23.46 -11.19
CA SER A 253 3.57 -24.34 -10.85
C SER A 253 4.91 -23.66 -11.04
N PHE A 254 5.08 -22.92 -12.14
CA PHE A 254 6.25 -22.11 -12.41
C PHE A 254 6.47 -21.04 -11.32
N CYS A 255 5.47 -20.18 -11.07
CA CYS A 255 5.56 -19.11 -10.07
C CYS A 255 5.84 -19.68 -8.67
N TYR A 256 5.19 -20.78 -8.28
CA TYR A 256 5.47 -21.44 -7.00
C TYR A 256 6.93 -21.87 -6.88
N ARG A 257 7.49 -22.53 -7.90
CA ARG A 257 8.91 -22.94 -7.92
C ARG A 257 9.85 -21.74 -7.86
N ARG A 258 9.54 -20.65 -8.58
CA ARG A 258 10.33 -19.41 -8.52
C ARG A 258 10.31 -18.79 -7.13
N LEU A 259 9.16 -18.73 -6.47
CA LEU A 259 9.04 -18.23 -5.10
C LEU A 259 9.81 -19.07 -4.08
N GLN A 260 9.80 -20.40 -4.23
CA GLN A 260 10.64 -21.30 -3.39
C GLN A 260 12.13 -21.10 -3.66
N TYR A 261 12.51 -20.89 -4.93
CA TYR A 261 13.87 -20.54 -5.32
C TYR A 261 14.32 -19.23 -4.66
N LEU A 262 13.50 -18.18 -4.69
CA LEU A 262 13.81 -16.88 -4.07
C LEU A 262 14.06 -17.01 -2.57
N SER A 263 13.18 -17.72 -1.85
CA SER A 263 13.37 -18.01 -0.41
C SER A 263 14.68 -18.74 -0.15
N SER A 264 14.97 -19.79 -0.92
CA SER A 264 16.18 -20.62 -0.75
C SER A 264 17.45 -19.83 -1.10
N LYS A 265 17.41 -19.00 -2.15
CA LYS A 265 18.52 -18.14 -2.58
C LYS A 265 18.85 -17.11 -1.50
N PHE A 266 17.84 -16.50 -0.88
CA PHE A 266 18.06 -15.56 0.24
C PHE A 266 18.64 -16.26 1.46
N GLN A 267 18.14 -17.44 1.83
CA GLN A 267 18.71 -18.21 2.94
C GLN A 267 20.20 -18.52 2.72
N MET A 268 20.57 -18.92 1.50
CA MET A 268 21.96 -19.13 1.14
C MET A 268 22.78 -17.83 1.18
N HIS A 269 22.22 -16.70 0.73
CA HIS A 269 22.86 -15.40 0.82
C HIS A 269 23.17 -15.02 2.27
N ILE A 270 22.22 -15.21 3.19
CA ILE A 270 22.44 -14.94 4.62
C ILE A 270 23.59 -15.81 5.17
N LEU A 271 23.59 -17.12 4.89
CA LEU A 271 24.66 -18.02 5.34
C LEU A 271 26.07 -17.60 4.87
N LEU A 272 26.16 -16.99 3.69
CA LEU A 272 27.45 -16.60 3.09
C LEU A 272 27.86 -15.16 3.41
N ASN A 273 26.89 -14.26 3.63
CA ASN A 273 27.13 -12.81 3.60
C ASN A 273 26.67 -12.05 4.84
N GLU A 274 25.92 -12.65 5.77
CA GLU A 274 25.40 -11.95 6.97
C GLU A 274 26.51 -11.25 7.76
N MET A 275 27.66 -11.91 7.94
CA MET A 275 28.80 -11.31 8.66
C MET A 275 29.39 -10.10 7.94
N LYS A 276 29.32 -10.05 6.60
CA LYS A 276 29.75 -8.89 5.81
C LYS A 276 28.74 -7.76 5.87
N GLU A 277 27.45 -8.08 5.80
CA GLU A 277 26.36 -7.11 6.01
C GLU A 277 26.49 -6.45 7.39
N LEU A 278 26.69 -7.24 8.43
CA LEU A 278 26.89 -6.74 9.79
C LEU A 278 28.16 -5.89 9.92
N ALA A 279 29.26 -6.29 9.27
CA ALA A 279 30.49 -5.50 9.26
C ALA A 279 30.28 -4.13 8.58
N ALA A 280 29.56 -4.09 7.46
CA ALA A 280 29.22 -2.84 6.76
C ALA A 280 28.38 -1.91 7.64
N GLN A 281 27.35 -2.41 8.34
CA GLN A 281 26.57 -1.58 9.27
C GLN A 281 27.44 -1.02 10.40
N LYS A 282 28.34 -1.82 10.96
CA LYS A 282 29.26 -1.39 12.05
C LYS A 282 30.28 -0.35 11.61
N GLN A 283 30.59 -0.27 10.31
CA GLN A 283 31.49 0.74 9.75
C GLN A 283 30.81 2.12 9.65
N VAL A 284 29.47 2.18 9.68
CA VAL A 284 28.74 3.44 9.63
C VAL A 284 28.64 4.04 11.03
N PRO A 285 29.36 5.14 11.33
CA PRO A 285 29.30 5.76 12.64
C PRO A 285 27.94 6.41 12.87
N HIS A 286 27.47 6.37 14.12
CA HIS A 286 26.23 7.03 14.56
C HIS A 286 24.96 6.61 13.80
N ARG A 287 24.95 5.46 13.11
CA ARG A 287 23.76 4.89 12.49
C ARG A 287 23.44 3.50 13.01
N ASP A 288 22.17 3.32 13.36
CA ASP A 288 21.58 2.08 13.82
C ASP A 288 20.06 2.11 13.57
N PHE A 289 19.38 1.04 13.93
CA PHE A 289 17.94 0.92 13.75
C PHE A 289 17.09 2.03 14.41
N TYR A 290 17.54 2.61 15.53
CA TYR A 290 16.79 3.65 16.24
C TYR A 290 16.88 5.03 15.60
N ASN A 291 17.91 5.25 14.78
CA ASN A 291 18.21 6.56 14.21
C ASN A 291 18.08 6.61 12.67
N ILE A 292 17.38 5.64 12.09
CA ILE A 292 16.93 5.64 10.70
C ILE A 292 15.45 5.98 10.60
N ARG A 293 15.06 6.62 9.50
CA ARG A 293 13.66 7.03 9.29
C ARG A 293 12.79 5.82 9.00
N LYS A 294 11.64 5.77 9.67
CA LYS A 294 10.62 4.74 9.49
C LYS A 294 9.24 5.39 9.50
N VAL A 295 8.36 4.86 8.67
CA VAL A 295 7.00 5.37 8.49
C VAL A 295 6.02 4.26 8.86
N ASP A 296 5.06 4.55 9.72
CA ASP A 296 3.88 3.73 9.86
C ASP A 296 2.98 3.95 8.65
N THR A 297 3.04 3.03 7.70
CA THR A 297 2.36 3.13 6.39
C THR A 297 0.89 2.69 6.45
N HIS A 298 0.43 2.13 7.56
CA HIS A 298 -0.95 1.73 7.72
C HIS A 298 -1.42 1.86 9.18
N ILE A 299 -2.10 2.96 9.48
CA ILE A 299 -2.63 3.30 10.80
C ILE A 299 -3.94 4.10 10.69
N HIS A 300 -4.95 3.72 11.46
CA HIS A 300 -6.24 4.41 11.50
C HIS A 300 -6.21 5.58 12.50
N ALA A 301 -6.61 6.78 12.09
CA ALA A 301 -6.54 7.96 12.95
C ALA A 301 -7.38 7.81 14.23
N SER A 302 -8.54 7.15 14.14
CA SER A 302 -9.43 6.91 15.27
C SER A 302 -8.85 6.00 16.36
N SER A 303 -7.77 5.29 16.07
CA SER A 303 -7.16 4.30 16.97
C SER A 303 -5.65 4.46 17.05
N CYS A 304 -5.10 5.61 16.62
CA CYS A 304 -3.66 5.84 16.55
C CYS A 304 -2.97 6.01 17.91
N MET A 305 -3.73 6.10 19.01
CA MET A 305 -3.23 6.17 20.37
C MET A 305 -3.51 4.87 21.13
N ASN A 306 -2.66 4.52 22.10
CA ASN A 306 -2.95 3.40 23.00
C ASN A 306 -4.06 3.73 24.03
N GLN A 307 -4.60 2.71 24.69
CA GLN A 307 -5.72 2.87 25.64
C GLN A 307 -5.36 3.71 26.85
N LYS A 308 -4.12 3.60 27.34
CA LYS A 308 -3.65 4.38 28.49
C LYS A 308 -3.64 5.88 28.17
N HIS A 309 -3.28 6.25 26.94
CA HIS A 309 -3.32 7.62 26.46
C HIS A 309 -4.76 8.12 26.39
N LEU A 310 -5.65 7.41 25.71
CA LEU A 310 -7.07 7.79 25.61
C LEU A 310 -7.71 7.94 27.00
N LEU A 311 -7.50 6.97 27.90
CA LEU A 311 -7.99 7.02 29.28
C LEU A 311 -7.49 8.28 30.01
N ARG A 312 -6.19 8.56 29.92
CA ARG A 312 -5.58 9.74 30.55
C ARG A 312 -6.18 11.02 29.99
N PHE A 313 -6.48 11.06 28.69
CA PHE A 313 -7.12 12.21 28.05
C PHE A 313 -8.55 12.40 28.57
N ILE A 314 -9.37 11.35 28.58
CA ILE A 314 -10.75 11.38 29.08
C ILE A 314 -10.77 11.88 30.54
N LYS A 315 -9.95 11.29 31.42
CA LYS A 315 -9.84 11.73 32.82
C LYS A 315 -9.42 13.18 32.97
N ARG A 316 -8.55 13.69 32.09
CA ARG A 316 -8.11 15.09 32.09
C ARG A 316 -9.22 16.02 31.62
N ALA A 317 -9.94 15.64 30.57
CA ALA A 317 -11.07 16.40 30.03
C ALA A 317 -12.19 16.53 31.07
N MET A 318 -12.57 15.42 31.74
CA MET A 318 -13.58 15.45 32.81
C MET A 318 -13.21 16.40 33.97
N LYS A 319 -11.93 16.52 34.30
CA LYS A 319 -11.46 17.42 35.36
C LYS A 319 -11.38 18.88 34.94
N LYS A 320 -11.04 19.14 33.66
CA LYS A 320 -10.74 20.49 33.16
C LYS A 320 -11.95 21.17 32.52
N TYR A 321 -12.86 20.39 31.94
CA TYR A 321 -14.01 20.87 31.17
C TYR A 321 -15.32 20.16 31.60
N PRO A 322 -15.67 20.13 32.90
CA PRO A 322 -16.84 19.39 33.39
C PRO A 322 -18.18 19.91 32.85
N ASP A 323 -18.28 21.23 32.64
CA ASP A 323 -19.50 21.93 32.25
C ASP A 323 -19.61 22.18 30.74
N GLU A 324 -18.65 21.69 29.95
CA GLU A 324 -18.69 21.81 28.49
C GLU A 324 -19.84 20.94 27.95
N VAL A 325 -20.72 21.53 27.14
CA VAL A 325 -21.83 20.83 26.48
C VAL A 325 -21.24 20.02 25.32
N VAL A 326 -21.33 18.69 25.41
CA VAL A 326 -20.64 17.78 24.48
C VAL A 326 -21.57 16.95 23.61
N HIS A 327 -22.84 16.84 24.00
CA HIS A 327 -23.83 16.04 23.29
C HIS A 327 -25.20 16.73 23.34
N MET A 328 -26.04 16.46 22.33
CA MET A 328 -27.41 16.98 22.24
C MET A 328 -28.38 15.81 22.15
N GLU A 329 -29.22 15.65 23.17
CA GLU A 329 -30.23 14.58 23.22
C GLU A 329 -31.63 15.21 23.31
N GLY A 330 -32.50 14.94 22.33
CA GLY A 330 -33.87 15.48 22.32
C GLY A 330 -33.98 17.01 22.33
N GLY A 331 -32.94 17.73 21.84
CA GLY A 331 -32.87 19.19 21.88
C GLY A 331 -32.34 19.79 23.19
N ARG A 332 -32.03 18.95 24.19
CA ARG A 332 -31.33 19.36 25.42
C ARG A 332 -29.84 19.07 25.29
N GLY A 333 -29.01 20.08 25.56
CA GLY A 333 -27.57 19.92 25.69
C GLY A 333 -27.21 19.19 26.97
N GLN A 334 -26.34 18.18 26.86
CA GLN A 334 -25.75 17.45 27.98
C GLN A 334 -24.31 17.89 28.18
N THR A 335 -23.96 18.24 29.42
CA THR A 335 -22.56 18.51 29.78
C THR A 335 -21.74 17.23 29.85
N LEU A 336 -20.41 17.34 29.78
CA LEU A 336 -19.53 16.19 29.93
C LEU A 336 -19.80 15.47 31.26
N THR A 337 -20.04 16.20 32.34
CA THR A 337 -20.39 15.61 33.64
C THR A 337 -21.74 14.88 33.61
N GLU A 338 -22.76 15.46 32.98
CA GLU A 338 -24.07 14.82 32.83
C GLU A 338 -23.99 13.51 32.03
N VAL A 339 -23.21 13.48 30.94
CA VAL A 339 -23.01 12.25 30.14
C VAL A 339 -22.42 11.12 30.99
N PHE A 340 -21.38 11.38 31.76
CA PHE A 340 -20.76 10.37 32.63
C PHE A 340 -21.66 9.98 33.81
N HIS A 341 -22.42 10.94 34.37
CA HIS A 341 -23.40 10.66 35.42
C HIS A 341 -24.52 9.74 34.91
N ASN A 342 -25.01 9.95 33.68
CA ASN A 342 -26.04 9.11 33.06
C ASN A 342 -25.57 7.65 32.84
N MET A 343 -24.27 7.46 32.66
CA MET A 343 -23.65 6.12 32.57
C MET A 343 -23.33 5.51 33.94
N ASN A 344 -23.62 6.20 35.05
CA ASN A 344 -23.22 5.83 36.41
C ASN A 344 -21.70 5.62 36.57
N LEU A 345 -20.88 6.45 35.91
CA LEU A 345 -19.43 6.35 35.94
C LEU A 345 -18.78 7.64 36.46
N THR A 346 -17.79 7.51 37.34
CA THR A 346 -16.93 8.63 37.75
C THR A 346 -15.55 8.52 37.11
N ALA A 347 -14.79 9.62 37.11
CA ALA A 347 -13.41 9.61 36.63
C ALA A 347 -12.48 8.67 37.45
N TYR A 348 -12.87 8.33 38.69
CA TYR A 348 -12.14 7.38 39.53
C TYR A 348 -12.35 5.93 39.06
N ASP A 349 -13.57 5.61 38.62
CA ASP A 349 -13.97 4.25 38.22
C ASP A 349 -13.37 3.82 36.88
N LEU A 350 -12.99 4.78 36.04
CA LEU A 350 -12.40 4.49 34.72
C LEU A 350 -11.00 3.87 34.86
N SER A 351 -10.82 2.67 34.34
CA SER A 351 -9.54 1.99 34.12
C SER A 351 -9.36 1.64 32.63
N VAL A 352 -8.20 1.08 32.27
CA VAL A 352 -7.99 0.56 30.91
C VAL A 352 -8.96 -0.59 30.65
N ASP A 353 -9.15 -1.48 31.62
CA ASP A 353 -10.06 -2.62 31.51
C ASP A 353 -11.53 -2.19 31.36
N THR A 354 -11.96 -1.12 32.06
CA THR A 354 -13.33 -0.63 31.89
C THR A 354 -13.57 0.02 30.53
N LEU A 355 -12.54 0.57 29.87
CA LEU A 355 -12.70 1.08 28.50
C LEU A 355 -13.02 -0.06 27.52
N ASP A 356 -12.53 -1.27 27.79
CA ASP A 356 -12.77 -2.49 27.01
C ASP A 356 -12.49 -2.32 25.50
N MET A 357 -11.39 -1.63 25.17
CA MET A 357 -11.00 -1.35 23.78
C MET A 357 -9.92 -2.27 23.23
N HIS A 358 -9.32 -3.13 24.06
CA HIS A 358 -8.36 -4.12 23.56
C HIS A 358 -9.09 -5.23 22.78
N ALA A 359 -8.52 -5.64 21.64
CA ALA A 359 -8.95 -6.86 20.99
C ALA A 359 -8.52 -8.08 21.83
N ASP A 360 -9.44 -9.00 22.04
CA ASP A 360 -9.23 -10.19 22.87
C ASP A 360 -9.34 -11.48 22.05
N ARG A 361 -9.18 -12.63 22.71
CA ARG A 361 -9.37 -13.96 22.08
C ARG A 361 -10.75 -14.14 21.43
N ASN A 362 -11.76 -13.37 21.87
CA ASN A 362 -13.12 -13.46 21.35
C ASN A 362 -13.30 -12.66 20.05
N THR A 363 -12.32 -11.86 19.66
CA THR A 363 -12.30 -11.03 18.45
C THR A 363 -11.80 -11.80 17.22
N PHE A 364 -11.13 -12.95 17.43
CA PHE A 364 -10.65 -13.82 16.36
C PHE A 364 -11.80 -14.30 15.46
N HIS A 365 -11.71 -14.01 14.15
CA HIS A 365 -12.76 -14.21 13.14
C HIS A 365 -14.10 -13.51 13.43
N ARG A 366 -14.14 -12.51 14.31
CA ARG A 366 -15.35 -11.79 14.72
C ARG A 366 -15.17 -10.29 14.50
N PHE A 367 -15.20 -9.88 13.24
CA PHE A 367 -15.03 -8.48 12.84
C PHE A 367 -16.14 -7.56 13.39
N ASP A 368 -17.33 -8.11 13.67
CA ASP A 368 -18.39 -7.41 14.37
C ASP A 368 -17.99 -6.99 15.80
N LYS A 369 -17.31 -7.89 16.53
CA LYS A 369 -16.78 -7.57 17.86
C LYS A 369 -15.62 -6.59 17.78
N PHE A 370 -14.75 -6.71 16.79
CA PHE A 370 -13.70 -5.73 16.51
C PHE A 370 -14.27 -4.32 16.29
N ASN A 371 -15.31 -4.19 15.46
CA ASN A 371 -15.98 -2.91 15.25
C ASN A 371 -16.58 -2.31 16.53
N ALA A 372 -17.07 -3.15 17.44
CA ALA A 372 -17.56 -2.72 18.76
C ALA A 372 -16.43 -2.18 19.66
N LYS A 373 -15.18 -2.64 19.48
CA LYS A 373 -13.99 -2.17 20.22
C LYS A 373 -13.55 -0.75 19.87
N TYR A 374 -14.24 -0.05 18.97
CA TYR A 374 -14.09 1.40 18.82
C TYR A 374 -14.96 2.22 19.79
N ASN A 375 -15.91 1.61 20.51
CA ASN A 375 -16.85 2.30 21.41
C ASN A 375 -16.39 2.23 22.87
N PRO A 376 -15.80 3.28 23.46
CA PRO A 376 -15.30 3.24 24.83
C PRO A 376 -16.38 2.78 25.82
N ILE A 377 -16.06 1.78 26.64
CA ILE A 377 -16.98 1.19 27.64
C ILE A 377 -18.20 0.51 26.98
N GLY A 378 -18.16 0.28 25.67
CA GLY A 378 -19.30 -0.20 24.87
C GLY A 378 -20.27 0.91 24.42
N GLU A 379 -20.02 2.17 24.79
CA GLU A 379 -20.93 3.28 24.57
C GLU A 379 -20.55 4.10 23.32
N SER A 380 -21.47 4.19 22.36
CA SER A 380 -21.24 4.89 21.08
C SER A 380 -21.10 6.40 21.25
N ILE A 381 -21.76 6.99 22.24
CA ILE A 381 -21.69 8.42 22.56
C ILE A 381 -20.29 8.85 22.99
N LEU A 382 -19.53 8.01 23.71
CA LEU A 382 -18.14 8.35 24.08
C LEU A 382 -17.21 8.34 22.86
N ARG A 383 -17.45 7.41 21.92
CA ARG A 383 -16.75 7.42 20.63
C ARG A 383 -17.08 8.67 19.83
N GLU A 384 -18.35 9.07 19.80
CA GLU A 384 -18.78 10.31 19.14
C GLU A 384 -18.08 11.52 19.73
N ILE A 385 -18.02 11.65 21.06
CA ILE A 385 -17.43 12.80 21.74
C ILE A 385 -15.90 12.86 21.55
N PHE A 386 -15.20 11.75 21.72
CA PHE A 386 -13.72 11.74 21.81
C PHE A 386 -12.99 11.32 20.53
N ILE A 387 -13.64 10.58 19.61
CA ILE A 387 -12.99 9.88 18.50
C ILE A 387 -13.71 10.12 17.15
N LYS A 388 -14.51 11.19 17.05
CA LYS A 388 -15.08 11.66 15.78
C LYS A 388 -14.64 13.07 15.46
N THR A 389 -14.46 13.32 14.16
CA THR A 389 -14.15 14.64 13.59
C THR A 389 -15.39 15.54 13.52
N ASP A 390 -16.56 14.96 13.26
CA ASP A 390 -17.86 15.64 13.20
C ASP A 390 -18.73 15.20 14.39
N ASN A 391 -18.96 16.14 15.32
CA ASN A 391 -19.82 15.99 16.50
C ASN A 391 -20.24 17.39 17.00
N HIS A 392 -21.00 17.46 18.12
CA HIS A 392 -21.50 18.73 18.65
C HIS A 392 -20.41 19.77 18.98
N ILE A 393 -19.25 19.33 19.47
CA ILE A 393 -18.08 20.18 19.77
C ILE A 393 -17.09 20.26 18.59
N GLN A 394 -17.57 19.97 17.37
CA GLN A 394 -16.80 20.07 16.13
C GLN A 394 -15.49 19.26 16.16
N GLY A 395 -15.48 18.11 16.85
CA GLY A 395 -14.32 17.22 16.93
C GLY A 395 -13.13 17.77 17.74
N LYS A 396 -13.33 18.80 18.57
CA LYS A 396 -12.30 19.45 19.38
C LYS A 396 -11.43 18.48 20.19
N TYR A 397 -12.05 17.51 20.87
CA TYR A 397 -11.31 16.53 21.66
C TYR A 397 -10.49 15.57 20.81
N PHE A 398 -11.05 15.09 19.70
CA PHE A 398 -10.31 14.22 18.79
C PHE A 398 -9.10 14.96 18.18
N ALA A 399 -9.27 16.22 17.79
CA ALA A 399 -8.16 17.06 17.32
C ALA A 399 -7.06 17.22 18.38
N HIS A 400 -7.42 17.37 19.66
CA HIS A 400 -6.44 17.46 20.75
C HIS A 400 -5.69 16.15 20.96
N ILE A 401 -6.37 15.01 20.90
CA ILE A 401 -5.73 13.69 21.02
C ILE A 401 -4.73 13.50 19.88
N ILE A 402 -5.14 13.77 18.64
CA ILE A 402 -4.27 13.66 17.46
C ILE A 402 -3.05 14.57 17.60
N LYS A 403 -3.22 15.80 18.11
CA LYS A 403 -2.09 16.71 18.36
C LYS A 403 -1.14 16.20 19.46
N GLU A 404 -1.64 15.52 20.50
CA GLU A 404 -0.78 14.85 21.48
C GLU A 404 0.03 13.71 20.82
N VAL A 405 -0.58 12.91 19.94
CA VAL A 405 0.11 11.87 19.16
C VAL A 405 1.15 12.47 18.20
N MET A 406 0.79 13.55 17.50
CA MET A 406 1.72 14.28 16.63
C MET A 406 2.92 14.83 17.40
N SER A 407 2.70 15.38 18.59
CA SER A 407 3.77 15.85 19.46
C SER A 407 4.71 14.72 19.88
N ASP A 408 4.17 13.53 20.20
CA ASP A 408 4.98 12.35 20.53
C ASP A 408 5.80 11.87 19.32
N LEU A 409 5.26 11.96 18.09
CA LEU A 409 5.97 11.66 16.85
C LEU A 409 7.06 12.69 16.51
N GLU A 410 6.84 13.96 16.82
CA GLU A 410 7.83 15.03 16.62
C GLU A 410 9.00 14.92 17.61
N GLU A 411 8.71 14.55 18.86
CA GLU A 411 9.73 14.19 19.86
C GLU A 411 10.51 12.95 19.41
N SER A 412 9.80 11.94 18.89
CA SER A 412 10.36 10.71 18.33
C SER A 412 10.88 10.94 16.91
N LYS A 413 11.92 11.77 16.78
CA LYS A 413 12.48 12.29 15.52
C LYS A 413 12.42 11.35 14.32
N TYR A 414 12.65 10.06 14.47
CA TYR A 414 12.79 9.11 13.37
C TYR A 414 11.50 8.37 12.96
N GLN A 415 10.41 8.54 13.70
CA GLN A 415 9.10 7.91 13.43
C GLN A 415 8.15 8.90 12.76
N ASN A 416 7.41 8.41 11.77
CA ASN A 416 6.45 9.18 10.97
C ASN A 416 5.22 8.30 10.73
N ALA A 417 4.09 8.87 10.34
CA ALA A 417 2.86 8.12 10.15
C ALA A 417 2.01 8.60 8.97
N GLU A 418 1.27 7.69 8.37
CA GLU A 418 0.22 7.98 7.39
C GLU A 418 -1.15 7.62 7.97
N LEU A 419 -1.75 8.58 8.68
CA LEU A 419 -3.01 8.39 9.39
C LEU A 419 -4.20 8.36 8.41
N ARG A 420 -5.15 7.46 8.65
CA ARG A 420 -6.38 7.36 7.85
C ARG A 420 -7.57 8.05 8.48
N LEU A 421 -8.23 8.92 7.70
CA LEU A 421 -9.47 9.59 8.05
C LEU A 421 -10.60 9.11 7.13
N SER A 422 -11.79 8.92 7.69
CA SER A 422 -12.93 8.41 6.93
C SER A 422 -13.71 9.51 6.21
N VAL A 423 -14.03 9.27 4.94
CA VAL A 423 -15.14 9.92 4.23
C VAL A 423 -16.10 8.81 3.81
N TYR A 424 -17.35 8.92 4.22
CA TYR A 424 -18.36 7.87 4.06
C TYR A 424 -19.17 8.03 2.78
N GLY A 425 -19.20 9.24 2.19
CA GLY A 425 -19.96 9.50 0.97
C GLY A 425 -21.48 9.54 1.19
N ARG A 426 -21.94 9.84 2.41
CA ARG A 426 -23.39 9.96 2.69
C ARG A 426 -23.92 11.33 2.33
N SER A 427 -23.06 12.34 2.37
CA SER A 427 -23.40 13.72 2.01
C SER A 427 -22.20 14.44 1.41
N ARG A 428 -22.46 15.46 0.57
CA ARG A 428 -21.42 16.26 -0.11
C ARG A 428 -20.59 17.12 0.84
N ASP A 429 -21.17 17.54 1.97
CA ASP A 429 -20.53 18.40 2.97
C ASP A 429 -19.53 17.67 3.88
N GLU A 430 -19.39 16.34 3.77
CA GLU A 430 -18.44 15.58 4.59
C GLU A 430 -16.99 16.04 4.40
N TRP A 431 -16.59 16.40 3.16
CA TRP A 431 -15.27 16.93 2.88
C TRP A 431 -15.02 18.29 3.52
N ASP A 432 -15.99 19.20 3.42
CA ASP A 432 -15.88 20.54 3.99
C ASP A 432 -15.83 20.49 5.52
N LYS A 433 -16.65 19.63 6.14
CA LYS A 433 -16.60 19.38 7.59
C LYS A 433 -15.26 18.83 8.04
N LEU A 434 -14.72 17.86 7.30
CA LEU A 434 -13.42 17.26 7.62
C LEU A 434 -12.28 18.28 7.49
N ALA A 435 -12.30 19.07 6.41
CA ALA A 435 -11.32 20.14 6.21
C ALA A 435 -11.46 21.25 7.25
N GLU A 436 -12.69 21.62 7.61
CA GLU A 436 -12.97 22.57 8.67
C GLU A 436 -12.44 22.09 10.02
N TRP A 437 -12.63 20.82 10.37
CA TRP A 437 -12.05 20.22 11.57
C TRP A 437 -10.53 20.34 11.58
N ALA A 438 -9.86 19.96 10.47
CA ALA A 438 -8.40 19.96 10.38
C ALA A 438 -7.82 21.39 10.45
N VAL A 439 -8.39 22.34 9.70
CA VAL A 439 -7.89 23.72 9.63
C VAL A 439 -8.19 24.49 10.91
N THR A 440 -9.43 24.44 11.40
CA THR A 440 -9.87 25.23 12.57
C THR A 440 -9.14 24.80 13.84
N HIS A 441 -8.85 23.50 13.98
CA HIS A 441 -8.12 22.99 15.15
C HIS A 441 -6.60 22.92 14.96
N SER A 442 -6.09 23.37 13.81
CA SER A 442 -4.67 23.31 13.44
C SER A 442 -4.08 21.91 13.59
N VAL A 443 -4.74 20.92 12.99
CA VAL A 443 -4.33 19.50 13.03
C VAL A 443 -3.34 19.22 11.91
N TYR A 444 -2.06 19.45 12.19
CA TYR A 444 -0.98 19.25 11.24
C TYR A 444 0.32 18.85 11.96
N SER A 445 1.14 18.04 11.29
CA SER A 445 2.52 17.77 11.67
C SER A 445 3.36 17.50 10.43
N HIS A 446 4.64 17.86 10.50
CA HIS A 446 5.61 17.53 9.44
C HIS A 446 5.84 16.02 9.32
N ASN A 447 5.60 15.25 10.39
CA ASN A 447 5.81 13.81 10.48
C ASN A 447 4.55 13.00 10.12
N VAL A 448 3.43 13.66 9.76
CA VAL A 448 2.15 12.99 9.47
C VAL A 448 1.63 13.35 8.08
N ARG A 449 1.14 12.35 7.35
CA ARG A 449 0.33 12.53 6.14
C ARG A 449 -1.02 11.86 6.29
N TRP A 450 -1.98 12.28 5.46
CA TRP A 450 -3.35 11.77 5.51
C TRP A 450 -3.67 10.87 4.33
N LEU A 451 -4.26 9.72 4.61
CA LEU A 451 -5.00 8.93 3.63
C LEU A 451 -6.50 9.02 3.92
N ILE A 452 -7.30 9.05 2.87
CA ILE A 452 -8.76 9.10 3.00
C ILE A 452 -9.31 7.71 2.76
N GLN A 453 -9.85 7.09 3.80
CA GLN A 453 -10.47 5.79 3.72
C GLN A 453 -11.96 5.91 3.42
N ILE A 454 -12.42 5.13 2.45
CA ILE A 454 -13.81 5.04 2.02
C ILE A 454 -14.36 3.69 2.48
N PRO A 455 -15.22 3.66 3.52
CA PRO A 455 -15.85 2.43 3.97
C PRO A 455 -16.86 1.89 2.96
N ARG A 456 -16.79 0.59 2.66
CA ARG A 456 -17.70 -0.12 1.74
C ARG A 456 -19.04 -0.45 2.42
N LEU A 457 -19.78 0.57 2.83
CA LEU A 457 -21.00 0.46 3.65
C LEU A 457 -22.26 0.99 2.94
N TYR A 458 -22.30 0.93 1.60
CA TYR A 458 -23.44 1.41 0.82
C TYR A 458 -24.76 0.75 1.23
N ASP A 459 -24.76 -0.56 1.46
CA ASP A 459 -25.89 -1.35 1.96
C ASP A 459 -26.50 -0.77 3.26
N VAL A 460 -25.64 -0.36 4.20
CA VAL A 460 -26.06 0.26 5.46
C VAL A 460 -26.69 1.62 5.23
N TYR A 461 -26.16 2.42 4.31
CA TYR A 461 -26.70 3.75 4.01
C TYR A 461 -27.98 3.68 3.18
N ARG A 462 -28.06 2.70 2.29
CA ARG A 462 -29.21 2.43 1.44
C ARG A 462 -30.41 1.94 2.24
N SER A 463 -30.21 0.96 3.11
CA SER A 463 -31.27 0.47 4.02
C SER A 463 -31.81 1.56 4.96
N LYS A 464 -30.95 2.51 5.36
CA LYS A 464 -31.34 3.72 6.12
C LYS A 464 -31.91 4.85 5.27
N ARG A 465 -32.07 4.65 3.95
CA ARG A 465 -32.56 5.63 2.98
C ARG A 465 -31.77 6.94 2.96
N GLN A 466 -30.47 6.88 3.29
CA GLN A 466 -29.56 8.02 3.22
C GLN A 466 -29.06 8.24 1.78
N LEU A 467 -29.04 7.18 0.97
CA LEU A 467 -28.61 7.20 -0.43
C LEU A 467 -29.65 6.60 -1.35
N MET A 468 -29.81 7.19 -2.54
CA MET A 468 -30.76 6.79 -3.58
C MET A 468 -30.22 5.70 -4.50
N ASN A 469 -28.92 5.74 -4.79
CA ASN A 469 -28.20 4.76 -5.60
C ASN A 469 -26.70 4.90 -5.30
N PHE A 470 -25.89 4.01 -5.86
CA PHE A 470 -24.44 4.06 -5.68
C PHE A 470 -23.81 5.32 -6.30
N GLN A 471 -24.38 5.85 -7.39
CA GLN A 471 -23.89 7.10 -7.99
C GLN A 471 -23.92 8.27 -7.00
N GLN A 472 -24.96 8.40 -6.18
CA GLN A 472 -25.01 9.46 -5.16
C GLN A 472 -23.86 9.34 -4.15
N MET A 473 -23.43 8.12 -3.81
CA MET A 473 -22.24 7.91 -2.97
C MET A 473 -20.98 8.46 -3.65
N LEU A 474 -20.79 8.13 -4.93
CA LEU A 474 -19.65 8.61 -5.73
C LEU A 474 -19.69 10.13 -5.92
N GLU A 475 -20.87 10.73 -6.11
CA GLU A 475 -21.04 12.18 -6.17
C GLU A 475 -20.57 12.85 -4.89
N ASN A 476 -21.00 12.33 -3.74
CA ASN A 476 -20.62 12.86 -2.43
C ASN A 476 -19.12 12.74 -2.15
N ILE A 477 -18.45 11.74 -2.73
CA ILE A 477 -17.02 11.52 -2.57
C ILE A 477 -16.20 12.38 -3.55
N PHE A 478 -16.56 12.40 -4.83
CA PHE A 478 -15.69 12.94 -5.88
C PHE A 478 -16.05 14.35 -6.32
N LEU A 479 -17.33 14.74 -6.42
CA LEU A 479 -17.66 16.08 -6.93
C LEU A 479 -17.05 17.22 -6.11
N PRO A 480 -17.06 17.22 -4.75
CA PRO A 480 -16.38 18.26 -3.98
C PRO A 480 -14.88 18.40 -4.30
N LEU A 481 -14.22 17.29 -4.66
CA LEU A 481 -12.80 17.28 -5.02
C LEU A 481 -12.54 17.88 -6.41
N PHE A 482 -13.47 17.70 -7.34
CA PHE A 482 -13.41 18.36 -8.65
C PHE A 482 -13.74 19.84 -8.53
N GLU A 483 -14.78 20.20 -7.78
CA GLU A 483 -15.20 21.57 -7.52
C GLU A 483 -14.05 22.40 -6.93
N VAL A 484 -13.40 21.92 -5.85
CA VAL A 484 -12.24 22.61 -5.24
C VAL A 484 -11.00 22.64 -6.14
N THR A 485 -10.84 21.66 -7.03
CA THR A 485 -9.71 21.65 -7.98
C THR A 485 -9.93 22.68 -9.10
N ILE A 486 -11.16 22.80 -9.60
CA ILE A 486 -11.55 23.80 -10.60
C ILE A 486 -11.47 25.21 -10.01
N SER A 487 -12.07 25.42 -8.84
CA SER A 487 -12.13 26.70 -8.16
C SER A 487 -11.84 26.54 -6.66
N PRO A 488 -10.58 26.70 -6.22
CA PRO A 488 -10.23 26.59 -4.80
C PRO A 488 -11.02 27.53 -3.86
N ASN A 489 -11.57 28.63 -4.39
CA ASN A 489 -12.37 29.58 -3.62
C ASN A 489 -13.74 29.03 -3.17
N THR A 490 -14.26 27.97 -3.80
CA THR A 490 -15.53 27.36 -3.38
C THR A 490 -15.36 26.55 -2.10
N HIS A 491 -14.20 25.89 -1.92
CA HIS A 491 -13.85 25.11 -0.73
C HIS A 491 -12.43 25.46 -0.23
N PRO A 492 -12.22 26.67 0.32
CA PRO A 492 -10.88 27.17 0.63
C PRO A 492 -10.16 26.31 1.68
N LYS A 493 -10.85 25.91 2.75
CA LYS A 493 -10.27 25.03 3.79
C LYS A 493 -9.94 23.64 3.23
N LEU A 494 -10.78 23.11 2.34
CA LEU A 494 -10.56 21.83 1.67
C LEU A 494 -9.32 21.88 0.78
N HIS A 495 -9.12 22.97 0.02
CA HIS A 495 -7.91 23.14 -0.77
C HIS A 495 -6.64 23.00 0.07
N LEU A 496 -6.58 23.66 1.23
CA LEU A 496 -5.45 23.57 2.16
C LEU A 496 -5.26 22.17 2.71
N PHE A 497 -6.35 21.55 3.18
CA PHE A 497 -6.30 20.19 3.71
C PHE A 497 -5.76 19.18 2.67
N LEU A 498 -6.21 19.28 1.42
CA LEU A 498 -5.79 18.37 0.34
C LEU A 498 -4.30 18.46 -0.01
N GLN A 499 -3.60 19.54 0.34
CA GLN A 499 -2.13 19.63 0.16
C GLN A 499 -1.37 18.63 1.04
N HIS A 500 -2.02 18.08 2.07
CA HIS A 500 -1.45 17.11 3.02
C HIS A 500 -2.07 15.71 2.90
N VAL A 501 -3.07 15.55 2.04
CA VAL A 501 -3.66 14.26 1.68
C VAL A 501 -2.86 13.63 0.55
N VAL A 502 -2.51 12.35 0.69
CA VAL A 502 -1.64 11.64 -0.26
C VAL A 502 -2.38 10.60 -1.09
N GLY A 503 -3.56 10.14 -0.66
CA GLY A 503 -4.24 9.06 -1.37
C GLY A 503 -5.56 8.61 -0.75
N PHE A 504 -6.14 7.61 -1.41
CA PHE A 504 -7.38 6.95 -1.03
C PHE A 504 -7.13 5.51 -0.56
N ASP A 505 -7.98 5.05 0.33
CA ASP A 505 -8.07 3.67 0.80
C ASP A 505 -9.54 3.21 0.71
N SER A 506 -9.76 1.91 0.53
CA SER A 506 -11.06 1.27 0.65
C SER A 506 -11.05 0.29 1.82
N VAL A 507 -11.98 0.45 2.76
CA VAL A 507 -12.03 -0.31 4.02
C VAL A 507 -13.39 -0.95 4.24
N ASP A 508 -13.43 -2.00 5.07
CA ASP A 508 -14.57 -2.70 5.72
C ASP A 508 -14.14 -4.18 5.89
N ASP A 509 -14.98 -4.98 6.53
CA ASP A 509 -14.81 -6.43 6.64
C ASP A 509 -14.73 -7.11 5.26
N GLU A 510 -13.52 -7.48 4.86
CA GLU A 510 -13.24 -8.15 3.59
C GLU A 510 -13.75 -9.61 3.58
N SER A 511 -14.12 -10.18 4.73
CA SER A 511 -14.62 -11.55 4.82
C SER A 511 -16.12 -11.70 4.51
N LYS A 512 -16.86 -10.59 4.41
CA LYS A 512 -18.27 -10.62 4.04
C LYS A 512 -18.43 -11.25 2.64
N PRO A 513 -19.40 -12.16 2.46
CA PRO A 513 -19.64 -12.77 1.16
C PRO A 513 -20.15 -11.72 0.17
N GLU A 514 -19.70 -11.84 -1.08
CA GLU A 514 -20.17 -11.03 -2.20
C GLU A 514 -21.09 -11.93 -3.06
N HIS A 515 -22.34 -11.55 -3.28
CA HIS A 515 -23.25 -12.37 -4.11
C HIS A 515 -23.17 -12.03 -5.59
N HIS A 516 -22.59 -10.87 -5.93
CA HIS A 516 -22.41 -10.42 -7.30
C HIS A 516 -20.94 -10.36 -7.69
N VAL A 517 -20.62 -10.94 -8.84
CA VAL A 517 -19.33 -10.69 -9.48
C VAL A 517 -19.43 -9.49 -10.38
N PHE A 518 -18.46 -8.59 -10.27
CA PHE A 518 -18.37 -7.44 -11.14
C PHE A 518 -18.10 -7.85 -12.59
N SER A 519 -19.03 -7.54 -13.48
CA SER A 519 -18.97 -7.83 -14.91
C SER A 519 -19.59 -6.68 -15.72
N LEU A 520 -19.57 -6.80 -17.05
CA LEU A 520 -20.21 -5.83 -17.94
C LEU A 520 -21.73 -5.78 -17.82
N TYR A 521 -22.32 -6.82 -17.25
CA TYR A 521 -23.76 -6.91 -17.00
C TYR A 521 -24.14 -6.34 -15.63
N SER A 522 -23.16 -6.02 -14.77
CA SER A 522 -23.44 -5.40 -13.49
C SER A 522 -24.12 -4.03 -13.68
N PRO A 523 -25.11 -3.68 -12.82
CA PRO A 523 -25.76 -2.37 -12.90
C PRO A 523 -24.75 -1.23 -12.85
N ARG A 524 -24.94 -0.21 -13.69
CA ARG A 524 -24.18 1.04 -13.59
C ARG A 524 -24.50 1.77 -12.28
N PRO A 525 -23.63 2.66 -11.77
CA PRO A 525 -23.82 3.31 -10.47
C PRO A 525 -25.13 4.06 -10.31
N ASP A 526 -25.65 4.67 -11.38
CA ASP A 526 -26.95 5.33 -11.45
C ASP A 526 -28.12 4.36 -11.26
N ASN A 527 -27.96 3.11 -11.69
CA ASN A 527 -28.97 2.06 -11.67
C ASN A 527 -28.80 1.08 -10.51
N TRP A 528 -27.66 1.11 -9.80
CA TRP A 528 -27.46 0.31 -8.59
C TRP A 528 -28.31 0.88 -7.45
N THR A 529 -29.54 0.43 -7.39
CA THR A 529 -30.58 0.90 -6.44
C THR A 529 -30.97 -0.17 -5.43
N GLU A 530 -30.45 -1.39 -5.58
CA GLU A 530 -30.66 -2.52 -4.66
C GLU A 530 -30.01 -2.25 -3.30
N GLU A 531 -30.48 -2.95 -2.27
CA GLU A 531 -29.92 -2.85 -0.90
C GLU A 531 -28.61 -3.65 -0.74
N GLU A 532 -28.32 -4.56 -1.68
CA GLU A 532 -27.07 -5.30 -1.66
C GLU A 532 -25.87 -4.39 -1.92
N ASN A 533 -24.79 -4.65 -1.19
CA ASN A 533 -23.54 -3.92 -1.34
C ASN A 533 -22.87 -4.28 -2.68
N PRO A 534 -22.40 -3.29 -3.48
CA PRO A 534 -21.57 -3.59 -4.64
C PRO A 534 -20.31 -4.37 -4.26
N PRO A 535 -19.80 -5.25 -5.13
CA PRO A 535 -18.61 -6.03 -4.84
C PRO A 535 -17.36 -5.14 -4.76
N TYR A 536 -16.33 -5.63 -4.08
CA TYR A 536 -15.07 -4.94 -3.82
C TYR A 536 -14.45 -4.35 -5.09
N SER A 537 -14.43 -5.13 -6.18
CA SER A 537 -13.84 -4.70 -7.45
C SER A 537 -14.63 -3.55 -8.11
N TYR A 538 -15.93 -3.47 -7.84
CA TYR A 538 -16.78 -2.36 -8.29
C TYR A 538 -16.37 -1.06 -7.58
N TYR A 539 -16.28 -1.09 -6.25
CA TYR A 539 -15.79 0.04 -5.45
C TYR A 539 -14.42 0.51 -5.91
N LEU A 540 -13.47 -0.43 -6.08
CA LEU A 540 -12.11 -0.09 -6.48
C LEU A 540 -12.05 0.51 -7.89
N TYR A 541 -12.77 -0.04 -8.86
CA TYR A 541 -12.77 0.48 -10.23
C TYR A 541 -13.30 1.92 -10.30
N TYR A 542 -14.48 2.20 -9.73
CA TYR A 542 -15.05 3.54 -9.77
C TYR A 542 -14.25 4.54 -8.92
N THR A 543 -13.63 4.09 -7.82
CA THR A 543 -12.69 4.93 -7.05
C THR A 543 -11.46 5.26 -7.88
N TYR A 544 -10.85 4.26 -8.51
CA TYR A 544 -9.67 4.40 -9.34
C TYR A 544 -9.91 5.31 -10.56
N ALA A 545 -11.02 5.11 -11.27
CA ALA A 545 -11.31 5.86 -12.49
C ALA A 545 -11.56 7.34 -12.19
N ASN A 546 -12.37 7.66 -11.17
CA ASN A 546 -12.56 9.05 -10.73
C ASN A 546 -11.27 9.69 -10.20
N MET A 547 -10.48 8.95 -9.42
CA MET A 547 -9.16 9.43 -8.96
C MET A 547 -8.23 9.72 -10.14
N THR A 548 -8.26 8.89 -11.19
CA THR A 548 -7.42 9.05 -12.39
C THR A 548 -7.79 10.33 -13.15
N VAL A 549 -9.08 10.53 -13.43
CA VAL A 549 -9.58 11.77 -14.04
C VAL A 549 -9.21 13.00 -13.20
N LEU A 550 -9.41 12.91 -11.88
CA LEU A 550 -9.07 13.98 -10.93
C LEU A 550 -7.57 14.28 -10.95
N ASN A 551 -6.71 13.26 -10.97
CA ASN A 551 -5.26 13.42 -11.03
C ASN A 551 -4.80 14.13 -12.30
N HIS A 552 -5.40 13.81 -13.46
CA HIS A 552 -5.13 14.54 -14.70
C HIS A 552 -5.46 16.02 -14.58
N LEU A 553 -6.61 16.37 -13.98
CA LEU A 553 -6.99 17.76 -13.76
C LEU A 553 -6.07 18.47 -12.76
N ARG A 554 -5.79 17.83 -11.61
CA ARG A 554 -4.93 18.37 -10.56
C ARG A 554 -3.50 18.61 -11.06
N ARG A 555 -2.96 17.69 -11.86
CA ARG A 555 -1.64 17.85 -12.49
C ARG A 555 -1.61 19.04 -13.45
N ARG A 556 -2.65 19.25 -14.26
CA ARG A 556 -2.74 20.44 -15.13
C ARG A 556 -2.71 21.74 -14.35
N ARG A 557 -3.17 21.74 -13.09
CA ARG A 557 -3.11 22.87 -12.16
C ARG A 557 -1.82 22.97 -11.34
N GLY A 558 -0.92 22.00 -11.45
CA GLY A 558 0.27 21.91 -10.59
C GLY A 558 -0.04 21.53 -9.14
N PHE A 559 -1.21 20.95 -8.85
CA PHE A 559 -1.57 20.45 -7.52
C PHE A 559 -1.02 19.04 -7.30
N ASN A 560 -0.92 18.61 -6.04
CA ASN A 560 -0.55 17.25 -5.69
C ASN A 560 -1.58 16.25 -6.20
N THR A 561 -1.14 15.09 -6.69
CA THR A 561 -1.98 13.97 -7.10
C THR A 561 -2.15 12.96 -5.97
N PHE A 562 -3.12 12.06 -6.14
CA PHE A 562 -3.46 11.03 -5.17
C PHE A 562 -3.08 9.64 -5.69
N VAL A 563 -2.81 8.72 -4.77
CA VAL A 563 -2.59 7.30 -5.06
C VAL A 563 -3.67 6.44 -4.41
N LEU A 564 -3.90 5.23 -4.94
CA LEU A 564 -4.84 4.28 -4.37
C LEU A 564 -4.08 3.23 -3.55
N ARG A 565 -4.43 3.10 -2.26
CA ARG A 565 -3.82 2.16 -1.31
C ARG A 565 -4.88 1.41 -0.49
N PRO A 566 -5.59 0.44 -1.10
CA PRO A 566 -6.73 -0.20 -0.46
C PRO A 566 -6.29 -1.22 0.60
N HIS A 567 -7.14 -1.48 1.59
CA HIS A 567 -7.11 -2.74 2.33
C HIS A 567 -7.48 -3.86 1.36
N CYS A 568 -6.59 -4.85 1.24
CA CYS A 568 -6.69 -5.84 0.18
C CYS A 568 -6.03 -7.16 0.56
N GLY A 569 -6.79 -8.24 0.48
CA GLY A 569 -6.35 -9.60 0.77
C GLY A 569 -5.95 -9.81 2.22
N GLU A 570 -6.53 -9.09 3.17
CA GLU A 570 -6.52 -9.49 4.58
C GLU A 570 -7.37 -10.75 4.76
N ALA A 571 -8.58 -10.70 4.19
CA ALA A 571 -9.53 -11.78 4.12
C ALA A 571 -10.17 -11.80 2.72
N GLY A 572 -11.34 -12.43 2.59
CA GLY A 572 -12.13 -12.40 1.36
C GLY A 572 -11.56 -13.23 0.20
N PRO A 573 -12.24 -13.14 -0.96
CA PRO A 573 -11.89 -13.89 -2.16
C PRO A 573 -10.67 -13.31 -2.91
N VAL A 574 -10.02 -14.17 -3.69
CA VAL A 574 -8.74 -13.85 -4.37
C VAL A 574 -8.86 -12.73 -5.40
N HIS A 575 -10.03 -12.51 -6.01
CA HIS A 575 -10.20 -11.46 -7.01
C HIS A 575 -9.99 -10.05 -6.46
N HIS A 576 -10.06 -9.85 -5.14
CA HIS A 576 -9.69 -8.58 -4.51
C HIS A 576 -8.23 -8.24 -4.80
N LEU A 577 -7.32 -9.21 -4.63
CA LEU A 577 -5.89 -9.04 -4.89
C LEU A 577 -5.57 -8.80 -6.37
N VAL A 578 -6.41 -9.32 -7.28
CA VAL A 578 -6.33 -9.01 -8.71
C VAL A 578 -6.63 -7.54 -8.96
N SER A 579 -7.75 -7.03 -8.43
CA SER A 579 -8.11 -5.62 -8.52
C SER A 579 -7.06 -4.72 -7.85
N GLY A 580 -6.55 -5.12 -6.67
CA GLY A 580 -5.45 -4.45 -6.01
C GLY A 580 -4.18 -4.40 -6.88
N PHE A 581 -3.80 -5.51 -7.50
CA PHE A 581 -2.63 -5.57 -8.37
C PHE A 581 -2.78 -4.69 -9.63
N MET A 582 -3.97 -4.56 -10.17
CA MET A 582 -4.17 -3.71 -11.36
C MET A 582 -4.18 -2.23 -10.98
N LEU A 583 -4.90 -1.85 -9.93
CA LEU A 583 -5.31 -0.46 -9.71
C LEU A 583 -4.50 0.29 -8.65
N SER A 584 -3.85 -0.40 -7.71
CA SER A 584 -3.22 0.23 -6.54
C SER A 584 -1.72 0.44 -6.67
N ALA A 585 -1.22 1.54 -6.09
CA ALA A 585 0.21 1.76 -5.89
C ALA A 585 0.79 0.76 -4.87
N ASN A 586 0.05 0.52 -3.78
CA ASN A 586 0.40 -0.37 -2.68
C ASN A 586 -0.89 -0.91 -2.05
N ILE A 587 -0.78 -2.00 -1.29
CA ILE A 587 -1.92 -2.57 -0.53
C ILE A 587 -1.62 -2.63 0.96
N SER A 588 -2.68 -2.69 1.76
CA SER A 588 -2.59 -3.04 3.19
C SER A 588 -3.01 -4.50 3.40
N HIS A 589 -2.33 -5.19 4.32
CA HIS A 589 -2.44 -6.61 4.70
C HIS A 589 -1.83 -7.64 3.73
N GLY A 590 -2.48 -7.97 2.61
CA GLY A 590 -1.94 -8.94 1.63
C GLY A 590 -1.70 -10.37 2.14
N LEU A 591 -2.37 -10.80 3.22
CA LEU A 591 -2.25 -12.15 3.79
C LEU A 591 -2.60 -13.25 2.78
N MET A 592 -3.61 -13.03 1.96
CA MET A 592 -4.13 -14.01 1.00
C MET A 592 -3.17 -14.29 -0.17
N LEU A 593 -2.16 -13.44 -0.40
CA LEU A 593 -1.12 -13.70 -1.41
C LEU A 593 -0.37 -15.02 -1.12
N ARG A 594 -0.30 -15.46 0.14
CA ARG A 594 0.34 -16.73 0.52
C ARG A 594 -0.32 -17.96 -0.12
N LYS A 595 -1.58 -17.83 -0.57
CA LYS A 595 -2.35 -18.90 -1.23
C LYS A 595 -2.32 -18.80 -2.77
N VAL A 596 -1.75 -17.73 -3.33
CA VAL A 596 -1.83 -17.41 -4.76
C VAL A 596 -0.43 -17.14 -5.33
N PRO A 597 0.35 -18.19 -5.65
CA PRO A 597 1.74 -18.04 -6.09
C PRO A 597 1.91 -17.12 -7.30
N VAL A 598 0.96 -17.12 -8.23
CA VAL A 598 1.03 -16.28 -9.43
C VAL A 598 0.99 -14.79 -9.07
N LEU A 599 0.03 -14.37 -8.25
CA LEU A 599 -0.04 -12.97 -7.80
C LEU A 599 1.15 -12.63 -6.93
N GLN A 600 1.55 -13.48 -5.99
CA GLN A 600 2.71 -13.18 -5.14
C GLN A 600 4.00 -12.97 -5.96
N TYR A 601 4.21 -13.76 -7.01
CA TYR A 601 5.33 -13.59 -7.93
C TYR A 601 5.20 -12.29 -8.75
N LEU A 602 4.00 -11.93 -9.20
CA LEU A 602 3.75 -10.64 -9.86
C LEU A 602 3.98 -9.44 -8.92
N TYR A 603 3.60 -9.52 -7.65
CA TYR A 603 3.88 -8.49 -6.64
C TYR A 603 5.39 -8.34 -6.41
N TYR A 604 6.13 -9.44 -6.42
CA TYR A 604 7.60 -9.43 -6.40
C TYR A 604 8.17 -8.76 -7.66
N LEU A 605 7.79 -9.22 -8.87
CA LEU A 605 8.35 -8.70 -10.11
C LEU A 605 8.01 -7.22 -10.36
N ALA A 606 6.83 -6.77 -9.95
CA ALA A 606 6.43 -5.37 -10.06
C ALA A 606 6.81 -4.52 -8.83
N GLN A 607 7.43 -5.13 -7.81
CA GLN A 607 7.82 -4.52 -6.53
C GLN A 607 6.67 -3.70 -5.90
N VAL A 608 5.48 -4.30 -5.83
CA VAL A 608 4.27 -3.68 -5.26
C VAL A 608 4.39 -3.65 -3.74
N GLY A 609 4.21 -2.47 -3.13
CA GLY A 609 4.30 -2.31 -1.69
C GLY A 609 3.17 -3.00 -0.93
N ILE A 610 3.50 -3.68 0.17
CA ILE A 610 2.55 -4.35 1.07
C ILE A 610 2.80 -3.87 2.50
N ALA A 611 1.86 -3.10 3.05
CA ALA A 611 1.90 -2.68 4.46
C ALA A 611 1.22 -3.76 5.30
N MET A 612 1.95 -4.36 6.23
CA MET A 612 1.48 -5.51 7.01
C MET A 612 1.48 -5.19 8.50
N SER A 613 0.42 -5.60 9.19
CA SER A 613 0.21 -5.34 10.62
C SER A 613 0.07 -6.66 11.41
N PRO A 614 1.18 -7.37 11.70
CA PRO A 614 1.15 -8.70 12.28
C PRO A 614 0.40 -8.85 13.61
N LEU A 615 0.43 -7.87 14.52
CA LEU A 615 -0.31 -7.95 15.79
C LEU A 615 -1.82 -7.83 15.59
N SER A 616 -2.24 -6.98 14.65
CA SER A 616 -3.64 -6.90 14.21
C SER A 616 -4.08 -8.24 13.60
N ASN A 617 -3.32 -8.75 12.63
CA ASN A 617 -3.64 -10.01 11.97
C ASN A 617 -3.68 -11.19 12.96
N ASN A 618 -2.80 -11.20 13.97
CA ASN A 618 -2.80 -12.18 15.05
C ASN A 618 -4.09 -12.18 15.88
N SER A 619 -4.66 -11.00 16.10
CA SER A 619 -5.88 -10.85 16.89
C SER A 619 -7.14 -11.19 16.08
N LEU A 620 -7.12 -10.98 14.76
CA LEU A 620 -8.31 -11.06 13.92
C LEU A 620 -8.40 -12.31 13.03
N PHE A 621 -7.30 -12.77 12.43
CA PHE A 621 -7.39 -13.71 11.30
C PHE A 621 -6.39 -14.86 11.33
N LEU A 622 -5.17 -14.64 11.81
CA LEU A 622 -4.06 -15.57 11.61
C LEU A 622 -3.03 -15.45 12.72
N SER A 623 -2.73 -16.56 13.41
CA SER A 623 -1.71 -16.59 14.46
C SER A 623 -0.37 -16.00 14.00
N TYR A 624 0.30 -15.29 14.91
CA TYR A 624 1.49 -14.48 14.60
C TYR A 624 2.59 -15.28 13.86
N HIS A 625 2.89 -16.50 14.31
CA HIS A 625 3.91 -17.37 13.70
C HIS A 625 3.57 -17.82 12.27
N ARG A 626 2.30 -17.78 11.87
CA ARG A 626 1.85 -18.13 10.50
C ARG A 626 1.74 -16.91 9.60
N ASN A 627 1.93 -15.70 10.12
CA ASN A 627 1.89 -14.49 9.32
C ASN A 627 3.04 -14.50 8.29
N PRO A 628 2.76 -14.23 6.99
CA PRO A 628 3.71 -14.45 5.93
C PRO A 628 4.72 -13.30 5.74
N LEU A 629 4.75 -12.28 6.62
CA LEU A 629 5.64 -11.13 6.46
C LEU A 629 7.12 -11.52 6.29
N TYR A 630 7.65 -12.39 7.15
CA TYR A 630 9.04 -12.86 7.03
C TYR A 630 9.28 -13.66 5.73
N GLU A 631 8.32 -14.46 5.32
CA GLU A 631 8.36 -15.20 4.05
C GLU A 631 8.37 -14.25 2.84
N TYR A 632 7.58 -13.17 2.89
CA TYR A 632 7.55 -12.16 1.84
C TYR A 632 8.85 -11.36 1.79
N LEU A 633 9.38 -10.95 2.95
CA LEU A 633 10.66 -10.27 3.06
C LEU A 633 11.80 -11.15 2.54
N SER A 634 11.85 -12.43 2.92
CA SER A 634 12.89 -13.36 2.44
C SER A 634 12.83 -13.54 0.92
N ARG A 635 11.63 -13.61 0.33
CA ARG A 635 11.44 -13.64 -1.14
C ARG A 635 11.79 -12.34 -1.85
N GLY A 636 11.95 -11.23 -1.13
CA GLY A 636 12.25 -9.91 -1.69
C GLY A 636 11.03 -9.14 -2.17
N LEU A 637 9.84 -9.46 -1.65
CA LEU A 637 8.68 -8.59 -1.82
C LEU A 637 8.89 -7.28 -1.05
N MET A 638 8.32 -6.20 -1.58
CA MET A 638 8.38 -4.87 -0.99
C MET A 638 7.42 -4.75 0.19
N VAL A 639 7.83 -5.25 1.36
CA VAL A 639 7.00 -5.24 2.58
C VAL A 639 7.46 -4.20 3.60
N SER A 640 6.52 -3.72 4.40
CA SER A 640 6.75 -2.85 5.56
C SER A 640 5.87 -3.28 6.73
N LEU A 641 6.33 -2.98 7.95
CA LEU A 641 5.55 -3.14 9.18
C LEU A 641 4.70 -1.90 9.44
N SER A 642 3.47 -2.12 9.87
CA SER A 642 2.48 -1.10 10.23
C SER A 642 1.67 -1.52 11.46
N THR A 643 0.92 -0.60 12.06
CA THR A 643 0.28 -0.84 13.37
C THR A 643 -1.23 -1.04 13.33
N ASP A 644 -1.90 -0.63 12.25
CA ASP A 644 -3.35 -0.73 12.07
C ASP A 644 -4.13 0.09 13.13
N ASP A 645 -4.48 -0.53 14.26
CA ASP A 645 -5.17 0.08 15.40
C ASP A 645 -4.35 -0.05 16.70
N PRO A 646 -3.40 0.86 16.97
CA PRO A 646 -2.69 0.91 18.25
C PRO A 646 -3.58 0.84 19.49
N LEU A 647 -4.76 1.47 19.45
CA LEU A 647 -5.74 1.44 20.53
C LEU A 647 -6.16 0.01 20.90
N GLN A 648 -6.24 -0.88 19.92
CA GLN A 648 -6.79 -2.22 20.10
C GLN A 648 -5.74 -3.30 20.26
N PHE A 649 -4.55 -3.10 19.70
CA PHE A 649 -3.54 -4.17 19.56
C PHE A 649 -2.22 -3.92 20.29
N HIS A 650 -1.97 -2.70 20.78
CA HIS A 650 -0.65 -2.31 21.30
C HIS A 650 -0.71 -1.83 22.74
N PHE A 651 0.35 -2.13 23.50
CA PHE A 651 0.46 -1.77 24.92
C PHE A 651 1.43 -0.61 25.18
N THR A 652 2.38 -0.38 24.27
CA THR A 652 3.47 0.57 24.48
C THR A 652 3.11 1.99 24.02
N LYS A 653 3.93 2.98 24.42
CA LYS A 653 3.80 4.38 23.95
C LYS A 653 4.24 4.53 22.48
N GLU A 654 5.03 3.59 21.96
CA GLU A 654 5.58 3.61 20.59
C GLU A 654 5.10 2.36 19.82
N PRO A 655 3.85 2.35 19.33
CA PRO A 655 3.22 1.16 18.74
C PRO A 655 4.03 0.56 17.59
N LEU A 656 4.56 1.40 16.70
CA LEU A 656 5.39 0.93 15.59
C LEU A 656 6.66 0.25 16.09
N MET A 657 7.30 0.76 17.14
CA MET A 657 8.50 0.13 17.70
C MET A 657 8.19 -1.19 18.39
N GLU A 658 7.00 -1.34 18.98
CA GLU A 658 6.50 -2.61 19.50
C GLU A 658 6.32 -3.66 18.38
N GLU A 659 5.74 -3.30 17.23
CA GLU A 659 5.67 -4.19 16.06
C GLU A 659 7.04 -4.67 15.60
N TYR A 660 8.00 -3.75 15.41
CA TYR A 660 9.37 -4.13 15.05
C TYR A 660 10.04 -5.00 16.11
N SER A 661 9.84 -4.69 17.39
CA SER A 661 10.46 -5.44 18.49
C SER A 661 9.93 -6.86 18.57
N ILE A 662 8.61 -7.06 18.45
CA ILE A 662 8.01 -8.40 18.47
C ILE A 662 8.39 -9.19 17.23
N ALA A 663 8.31 -8.57 16.04
CA ALA A 663 8.71 -9.19 14.79
C ALA A 663 10.18 -9.67 14.83
N ALA A 664 11.08 -8.82 15.37
CA ALA A 664 12.49 -9.16 15.49
C ALA A 664 12.74 -10.35 16.43
N GLN A 665 12.02 -10.43 17.55
CA GLN A 665 12.18 -11.55 18.49
C GLN A 665 11.56 -12.85 17.97
N VAL A 666 10.38 -12.78 17.35
CA VAL A 666 9.67 -13.98 16.87
C VAL A 666 10.30 -14.55 15.60
N TRP A 667 10.63 -13.70 14.63
CA TRP A 667 11.23 -14.14 13.36
C TRP A 667 12.75 -14.05 13.32
N LYS A 668 13.38 -13.67 14.44
CA LYS A 668 14.84 -13.54 14.56
C LYS A 668 15.44 -12.59 13.51
N LEU A 669 14.76 -11.46 13.26
CA LEU A 669 15.20 -10.47 12.27
C LEU A 669 16.54 -9.84 12.70
N SER A 670 17.48 -9.76 11.77
CA SER A 670 18.73 -9.04 11.97
C SER A 670 18.50 -7.52 11.97
N SER A 671 19.51 -6.75 12.40
CA SER A 671 19.46 -5.30 12.27
C SER A 671 19.34 -4.87 10.80
N CYS A 672 20.00 -5.58 9.88
CA CYS A 672 19.87 -5.34 8.44
C CYS A 672 18.43 -5.53 7.96
N ASP A 673 17.75 -6.61 8.38
CA ASP A 673 16.35 -6.87 8.00
C ASP A 673 15.40 -5.78 8.52
N MET A 674 15.58 -5.36 9.78
CA MET A 674 14.80 -4.27 10.36
C MET A 674 15.04 -2.93 9.65
N CYS A 675 16.27 -2.66 9.22
CA CYS A 675 16.60 -1.46 8.44
C CYS A 675 16.03 -1.54 7.02
N GLU A 676 16.01 -2.73 6.40
CA GLU A 676 15.39 -2.96 5.09
C GLU A 676 13.88 -2.68 5.14
N LEU A 677 13.18 -3.21 6.14
CA LEU A 677 11.76 -2.93 6.39
C LEU A 677 11.48 -1.44 6.59
N ALA A 678 12.33 -0.75 7.38
CA ALA A 678 12.22 0.69 7.61
C ALA A 678 12.45 1.49 6.32
N ARG A 679 13.47 1.16 5.53
CA ARG A 679 13.72 1.77 4.22
C ARG A 679 12.53 1.58 3.28
N ASN A 680 11.96 0.38 3.23
CA ASN A 680 10.79 0.07 2.40
C ASN A 680 9.58 0.91 2.82
N SER A 681 9.36 1.10 4.12
CA SER A 681 8.27 1.96 4.62
C SER A 681 8.38 3.41 4.11
N VAL A 682 9.60 3.97 4.07
CA VAL A 682 9.84 5.31 3.52
C VAL A 682 9.57 5.35 2.02
N LEU A 683 10.04 4.34 1.27
CA LEU A 683 9.80 4.26 -0.16
C LEU A 683 8.31 4.16 -0.50
N MET A 684 7.56 3.34 0.27
CA MET A 684 6.11 3.16 0.13
C MET A 684 5.30 4.38 0.53
N SER A 685 5.80 5.23 1.43
CA SER A 685 5.07 6.37 1.97
C SER A 685 4.73 7.45 0.92
N GLY A 686 3.77 8.31 1.22
CA GLY A 686 3.30 9.45 0.43
C GLY A 686 4.04 10.75 0.74
N PHE A 687 5.13 10.71 1.52
CA PHE A 687 5.97 11.89 1.74
C PHE A 687 6.59 12.40 0.43
N SER A 688 6.82 13.72 0.37
CA SER A 688 7.31 14.37 -0.84
C SER A 688 8.70 13.88 -1.22
N HIS A 689 9.05 14.02 -2.51
CA HIS A 689 10.38 13.67 -3.02
C HIS A 689 11.51 14.38 -2.24
N LYS A 690 11.34 15.67 -1.94
CA LYS A 690 12.29 16.44 -1.13
C LYS A 690 12.53 15.84 0.26
N VAL A 691 11.46 15.39 0.92
CA VAL A 691 11.57 14.71 2.23
C VAL A 691 12.30 13.38 2.07
N LYS A 692 11.95 12.57 1.07
CA LYS A 692 12.60 11.28 0.83
C LYS A 692 14.09 11.41 0.48
N ILE A 693 14.51 12.45 -0.27
CA ILE A 693 15.94 12.78 -0.47
C ILE A 693 16.64 12.98 0.87
N SER A 694 16.03 13.77 1.77
CA SER A 694 16.62 14.03 3.08
C SER A 694 16.69 12.79 3.97
N TRP A 695 15.82 11.79 3.74
CA TRP A 695 15.74 10.59 4.57
C TRP A 695 16.55 9.42 4.04
N LEU A 696 16.68 9.27 2.73
CA LEU A 696 17.33 8.11 2.08
C LEU A 696 18.55 8.49 1.23
N GLY A 697 18.75 9.78 0.93
CA GLY A 697 19.85 10.28 0.10
C GLY A 697 19.35 10.79 -1.26
N ALA A 698 20.15 11.64 -1.91
CA ALA A 698 19.79 12.24 -3.21
C ALA A 698 19.57 11.19 -4.31
N GLY A 699 20.36 10.11 -4.27
CA GLY A 699 20.28 9.03 -5.25
C GLY A 699 19.14 8.04 -5.04
N TYR A 700 18.23 8.21 -4.08
CA TYR A 700 17.31 7.14 -3.65
C TYR A 700 16.39 6.55 -4.74
N MET A 701 16.23 7.25 -5.87
CA MET A 701 15.46 6.79 -7.04
C MET A 701 16.28 5.95 -8.03
N HIS A 702 17.61 5.88 -7.88
CA HIS A 702 18.45 5.00 -8.69
C HIS A 702 18.19 3.53 -8.36
N GLU A 703 18.44 2.67 -9.34
CA GLU A 703 18.24 1.23 -9.21
C GLU A 703 19.37 0.59 -8.37
N GLY A 704 19.03 -0.43 -7.58
CA GLY A 704 19.98 -1.24 -6.84
C GLY A 704 20.80 -0.46 -5.79
N PRO A 705 22.09 -0.81 -5.58
CA PRO A 705 22.91 -0.20 -4.54
C PRO A 705 23.21 1.27 -4.80
N ASP A 706 23.19 1.74 -6.06
CA ASP A 706 23.36 3.17 -6.37
C ASP A 706 22.20 4.02 -5.82
N GLY A 707 21.06 3.39 -5.56
CA GLY A 707 19.87 3.96 -4.92
C GLY A 707 19.92 4.06 -3.40
N ASN A 708 21.10 3.90 -2.79
CA ASN A 708 21.24 3.78 -1.34
C ASN A 708 22.34 4.68 -0.79
N ASP A 709 22.03 5.33 0.33
CA ASP A 709 23.03 5.92 1.20
C ASP A 709 22.95 5.18 2.54
N ILE A 710 23.91 4.26 2.77
CA ILE A 710 23.95 3.46 4.01
C ILE A 710 24.04 4.35 5.26
N ARG A 711 24.60 5.56 5.15
CA ARG A 711 24.65 6.56 6.24
C ARG A 711 23.29 7.14 6.60
N ARG A 712 22.24 6.79 5.86
CA ARG A 712 20.86 7.23 6.07
C ARG A 712 19.91 6.06 6.28
N SER A 713 20.01 5.03 5.45
CA SER A 713 19.14 3.85 5.52
C SER A 713 19.65 2.79 6.52
N ASN A 714 20.95 2.79 6.80
CA ASN A 714 21.67 1.71 7.50
C ASN A 714 21.46 0.31 6.90
N VAL A 715 21.04 0.23 5.63
CA VAL A 715 20.94 -1.02 4.87
C VAL A 715 22.23 -1.20 4.08
N PRO A 716 23.01 -2.26 4.30
CA PRO A 716 24.21 -2.56 3.53
C PRO A 716 23.96 -2.64 2.02
N ASP A 717 24.87 -2.07 1.24
CA ASP A 717 24.83 -2.16 -0.22
C ASP A 717 24.88 -3.61 -0.71
N ILE A 718 25.52 -4.50 0.05
CA ILE A 718 25.51 -5.96 -0.16
C ILE A 718 24.08 -6.50 -0.25
N ARG A 719 23.21 -6.10 0.68
CA ARG A 719 21.80 -6.52 0.71
C ARG A 719 21.08 -6.06 -0.54
N LEU A 720 21.23 -4.77 -0.88
CA LEU A 720 20.53 -4.17 -2.01
C LEU A 720 21.05 -4.66 -3.36
N ALA A 721 22.36 -4.93 -3.46
CA ALA A 721 22.95 -5.59 -4.63
C ALA A 721 22.36 -6.98 -4.81
N PHE A 722 22.28 -7.81 -3.75
CA PHE A 722 21.63 -9.11 -3.81
C PHE A 722 20.16 -9.03 -4.26
N ARG A 723 19.38 -8.11 -3.68
CA ARG A 723 17.96 -7.90 -4.05
C ARG A 723 17.82 -7.50 -5.51
N HIS A 724 18.61 -6.52 -5.94
CA HIS A 724 18.53 -5.98 -7.29
C HIS A 724 19.02 -6.96 -8.35
N GLU A 725 20.15 -7.63 -8.13
CA GLU A 725 20.66 -8.68 -9.02
C GLU A 725 19.64 -9.81 -9.15
N THR A 726 19.04 -10.26 -8.03
CA THR A 726 18.03 -11.33 -8.06
C THR A 726 16.75 -10.92 -8.79
N LEU A 727 16.29 -9.67 -8.63
CA LEU A 727 15.16 -9.15 -9.39
C LEU A 727 15.47 -9.07 -10.89
N CYS A 728 16.65 -8.56 -11.25
CA CYS A 728 17.11 -8.52 -12.62
C CYS A 728 17.21 -9.91 -13.25
N ASP A 729 17.74 -10.91 -12.52
CA ASP A 729 17.83 -12.30 -12.97
C ASP A 729 16.43 -12.87 -13.29
N GLU A 730 15.46 -12.71 -12.39
CA GLU A 730 14.09 -13.22 -12.59
C GLU A 730 13.38 -12.52 -13.76
N LEU A 731 13.56 -11.20 -13.89
CA LEU A 731 12.99 -10.45 -15.01
C LEU A 731 13.66 -10.84 -16.33
N GLN A 732 14.99 -10.93 -16.37
CA GLN A 732 15.73 -11.37 -17.56
C GLN A 732 15.31 -12.77 -18.00
N LEU A 733 15.12 -13.68 -17.04
CA LEU A 733 14.66 -15.04 -17.30
C LEU A 733 13.34 -15.04 -18.10
N ILE A 734 12.32 -14.31 -17.64
CA ILE A 734 11.04 -14.27 -18.32
C ILE A 734 11.12 -13.50 -19.65
N THR A 735 11.87 -12.40 -19.72
CA THR A 735 11.99 -11.63 -20.97
C THR A 735 12.73 -12.42 -22.05
N GLN A 736 13.77 -13.18 -21.69
CA GLN A 736 14.52 -14.02 -22.64
C GLN A 736 13.67 -15.20 -23.13
N ALA A 737 12.95 -15.86 -22.22
CA ALA A 737 12.06 -16.97 -22.59
C ALA A 737 10.96 -16.52 -23.58
N ALA A 738 10.35 -15.35 -23.33
CA ALA A 738 9.34 -14.79 -24.24
C ALA A 738 9.92 -14.37 -25.60
N HIS A 739 11.14 -13.83 -25.64
CA HIS A 739 11.81 -13.50 -26.89
C HIS A 739 12.06 -14.74 -27.77
N ILE A 740 12.53 -15.84 -27.18
CA ILE A 740 12.80 -17.08 -27.91
C ILE A 740 11.52 -17.67 -28.51
N GLN A 741 10.39 -17.56 -27.82
CA GLN A 741 9.08 -18.01 -28.32
C GLN A 741 8.55 -17.13 -29.47
N GLY A 742 8.75 -15.81 -29.38
CA GLY A 742 8.34 -14.87 -30.43
C GLY A 742 9.18 -14.95 -31.71
N ALA A 743 10.43 -15.40 -31.61
CA ALA A 743 11.35 -15.60 -32.72
C ALA A 743 11.28 -17.04 -33.28
N GLY A 744 10.09 -17.51 -33.63
CA GLY A 744 9.88 -18.84 -34.24
C GLY A 744 10.88 -19.15 -35.36
N PRO A 745 11.18 -20.44 -35.63
CA PRO A 745 12.27 -20.83 -36.53
C PRO A 745 12.10 -20.14 -37.87
N GLU A 746 13.12 -19.42 -38.33
CA GLU A 746 13.18 -18.94 -39.72
C GLU A 746 12.95 -20.16 -40.61
N GLU A 747 11.88 -20.13 -41.42
CA GLU A 747 11.74 -21.07 -42.52
C GLU A 747 13.00 -20.92 -43.38
N GLU A 748 13.91 -21.89 -43.29
CA GLU A 748 14.95 -22.08 -44.29
C GLU A 748 14.26 -22.19 -45.64
N THR A 749 14.23 -21.09 -46.37
CA THR A 749 13.85 -21.07 -47.77
C THR A 749 14.80 -22.03 -48.48
N PRO A 750 14.31 -23.12 -49.10
CA PRO A 750 15.20 -24.02 -49.81
C PRO A 750 15.85 -23.23 -50.95
N PRO A 751 17.16 -23.40 -51.20
CA PRO A 751 17.86 -22.63 -52.22
C PRO A 751 17.17 -22.90 -53.56
N SER A 752 16.73 -21.83 -54.23
CA SER A 752 16.18 -21.93 -55.56
C SER A 752 17.28 -22.43 -56.50
N MET A 753 17.16 -23.68 -56.90
CA MET A 753 17.90 -24.19 -58.04
C MET A 753 17.16 -23.76 -59.30
N GLY A 754 17.80 -22.89 -60.07
CA GLY A 754 17.48 -22.65 -61.48
C GLY A 754 18.64 -21.96 -62.18
N PRO A 755 18.79 -22.10 -63.51
CA PRO A 755 17.99 -22.89 -64.45
C PRO A 755 18.53 -24.30 -64.76
#